data_AF-A0A7Y6UGN3-F1
#
_entry.id   AF-A0A7Y6UGN3-F1
#
_cell.length_a   1.000
_cell.length_b   1.000
_cell.length_c   1.000
_cell.angle_alpha   90.00
_cell.angle_beta   90.00
_cell.angle_gamma   90.00
#
_symmetry.space_group_name_H-M   'P 1'
#
loop_
_entity.id
_entity.type
_entity.pdbx_description
1 polymer ?
#
loop_
_entity_poly.entity_id
_entity_poly.type
_entity_poly.pdbx_seq_one_letter_code
_entity_poly.pdbx_strand_id
1 'polypeptide(L)'
;MGKPDNSPPARPRSVPAEASWDAKDPSFAWFVGGVDDEGRRHGTYRSWTRDGVLHGECGYDHGKVHGKNINFHPDGTVASEGDWVDGVLMDSVFHRCAVPSPEPFAQAASSVWSVRYYTRDGKTNHAIRYFLRDGTECGPDGNVLPPRPKSVANDARWFPEMERWVDGQIERGTNKQVGRWRWWSPAGVLRHEELRDARGEATLVMQYAETGALEKKTTRSEAGEEREYFGGGKLTSRYRSDAARRETYKGSWLPDGTLDEERTRIYDGDALASVTERGRSGVLVFEARREGPALACLLYRADGKRQAASGLMQDGMLAGTWRIFDDAGAVRRELDVSPLAIRHEPTGEGLRHDLGNALFIVDAPGLPTPAGLAGVDAEPWADTPGCFDEHVEEFPRLLRGLASPDALVRDYCLAAIDCEIEHQSSTYPATARAIPYLARLLSHPAVDRPALLAMIQAAGENSAPYVAEVQHLDADDPERFAIEGTYHAVCAAWPDVFASFAKATPAERRQIFALARLSPSARKSIVDVARRDADPTMRACAIDSLTSHGPYDLAELVPCLGDRDPLVRAATAIAIALTKGPETPREVVATLREAVHGYKEIAARFAELPYTDGHVLAYLALAAGAVRSADARSLAQALCEHLDDVDGRSAVTYARGLVALALGKGERPFAKRFVEILHTLAASRQFWMFDVDAREVLERWNLPRSQAELKKLVGDLEAASDPEATLHGRLRPKV
;
A
#
# COMPACT_ATOMS: atom_id res chain seq x y z
N MET A 1 -32.22 41.98 -44.85
CA MET A 1 -31.10 42.90 -44.57
C MET A 1 -30.43 43.21 -45.89
N GLY A 2 -30.33 44.48 -46.27
CA GLY A 2 -29.66 44.87 -47.52
C GLY A 2 -28.17 44.51 -47.47
N LYS A 3 -27.57 44.22 -48.63
CA LYS A 3 -26.11 44.07 -48.74
C LYS A 3 -25.44 45.34 -48.19
N PRO A 4 -24.37 45.22 -47.37
CA PRO A 4 -23.65 46.40 -46.89
C PRO A 4 -23.13 47.21 -48.08
N ASP A 5 -23.33 48.53 -48.01
CA ASP A 5 -22.79 49.46 -49.00
C ASP A 5 -21.27 49.60 -48.81
N ASN A 6 -20.52 48.89 -49.67
CA ASN A 6 -19.06 48.90 -49.71
C ASN A 6 -18.47 49.98 -50.63
N SER A 7 -19.29 50.96 -51.03
CA SER A 7 -18.80 52.14 -51.74
C SER A 7 -17.81 52.91 -50.85
N PRO A 8 -16.76 53.49 -51.44
CA PRO A 8 -15.75 54.24 -50.70
C PRO A 8 -16.40 55.45 -49.99
N PRO A 9 -16.26 55.59 -48.66
CA PRO A 9 -16.68 56.80 -47.96
C PRO A 9 -15.81 57.99 -48.37
N ALA A 10 -16.22 59.20 -47.98
CA ALA A 10 -15.34 60.36 -48.07
C ALA A 10 -14.03 60.06 -47.30
N ARG A 11 -12.88 60.21 -47.96
CA ARG A 11 -11.57 59.91 -47.37
C ARG A 11 -11.35 60.76 -46.10
N PRO A 12 -11.15 60.15 -44.92
CA PRO A 12 -10.84 60.88 -43.69
C PRO A 12 -9.51 61.63 -43.80
N ARG A 13 -9.38 62.76 -43.10
CA ARG A 13 -8.15 63.59 -43.13
C ARG A 13 -6.90 62.87 -42.62
N SER A 14 -7.07 61.86 -41.77
CA SER A 14 -6.00 61.04 -41.20
C SER A 14 -5.50 59.96 -42.16
N VAL A 15 -6.22 59.69 -43.26
CA VAL A 15 -5.83 58.72 -44.28
C VAL A 15 -4.97 59.41 -45.36
N PRO A 16 -3.77 58.89 -45.68
CA PRO A 16 -2.90 59.47 -46.70
C PRO A 16 -3.57 59.60 -48.09
N ALA A 17 -3.14 60.56 -48.89
CA ALA A 17 -3.74 60.83 -50.19
C ALA A 17 -3.52 59.68 -51.19
N GLU A 18 -2.42 58.96 -51.03
CA GLU A 18 -1.99 57.77 -51.77
C GLU A 18 -2.72 56.48 -51.35
N ALA A 19 -3.53 56.52 -50.29
CA ALA A 19 -4.26 55.33 -49.83
C ALA A 19 -5.36 54.93 -50.82
N SER A 20 -5.43 53.63 -51.11
CA SER A 20 -6.41 52.99 -51.97
C SER A 20 -7.52 52.34 -51.14
N TRP A 21 -8.74 52.34 -51.68
CA TRP A 21 -9.89 51.68 -51.06
C TRP A 21 -9.99 50.20 -51.50
N ASP A 22 -9.97 49.25 -50.56
CA ASP A 22 -10.25 47.84 -50.80
C ASP A 22 -11.69 47.49 -50.45
N ALA A 23 -12.55 47.41 -51.47
CA ALA A 23 -13.96 47.06 -51.29
C ALA A 23 -14.19 45.58 -50.89
N LYS A 24 -13.14 44.75 -50.76
CA LYS A 24 -13.25 43.34 -50.37
C LYS A 24 -13.23 43.13 -48.85
N ASP A 25 -12.75 44.10 -48.07
CA ASP A 25 -12.75 44.07 -46.61
C ASP A 25 -13.50 45.29 -46.04
N PRO A 26 -14.80 45.16 -45.70
CA PRO A 26 -15.65 46.29 -45.29
C PRO A 26 -15.15 47.07 -44.06
N SER A 27 -14.31 46.44 -43.24
CA SER A 27 -13.92 46.94 -41.92
C SER A 27 -12.59 47.71 -41.95
N PHE A 28 -11.67 47.36 -42.86
CA PHE A 28 -10.28 47.85 -42.90
C PHE A 28 -9.86 48.32 -44.30
N ALA A 29 -10.70 49.18 -44.88
CA ALA A 29 -10.76 49.35 -46.32
C ALA A 29 -9.82 50.41 -46.91
N TRP A 30 -9.04 51.18 -46.14
CA TRP A 30 -8.01 52.06 -46.71
C TRP A 30 -6.62 51.43 -46.54
N PHE A 31 -5.79 51.39 -47.59
CA PHE A 31 -4.43 50.85 -47.49
C PHE A 31 -3.40 51.59 -48.35
N VAL A 32 -2.14 51.53 -47.93
CA VAL A 32 -0.95 52.01 -48.66
C VAL A 32 0.07 50.88 -48.69
N GLY A 33 0.59 50.54 -49.86
CA GLY A 33 1.65 49.53 -50.03
C GLY A 33 2.00 49.28 -51.49
N GLY A 34 3.20 48.74 -51.73
CA GLY A 34 3.72 48.46 -53.07
C GLY A 34 3.42 47.05 -53.57
N VAL A 35 3.50 46.85 -54.88
CA VAL A 35 3.43 45.51 -55.49
C VAL A 35 4.75 45.17 -56.16
N ASP A 36 5.04 43.87 -56.29
CA ASP A 36 6.14 43.36 -57.13
C ASP A 36 5.79 43.42 -58.63
N ASP A 37 6.73 42.99 -59.47
CA ASP A 37 6.59 43.00 -60.94
C ASP A 37 5.42 42.12 -61.43
N GLU A 38 4.95 41.17 -60.61
CA GLU A 38 3.78 40.33 -60.89
C GLU A 38 2.47 40.87 -60.29
N GLY A 39 2.49 42.07 -59.70
CA GLY A 39 1.32 42.70 -59.10
C GLY A 39 0.91 42.12 -57.74
N ARG A 40 1.78 41.34 -57.08
CA ARG A 40 1.54 40.79 -55.73
C ARG A 40 2.04 41.79 -54.69
N ARG A 41 1.39 41.84 -53.52
CA ARG A 41 1.80 42.72 -52.41
C ARG A 41 3.28 42.47 -52.04
N HIS A 42 4.08 43.53 -51.98
CA HIS A 42 5.50 43.46 -51.60
C HIS A 42 5.92 44.72 -50.83
N GLY A 43 6.68 44.54 -49.75
CA GLY A 43 7.09 45.61 -48.83
C GLY A 43 6.05 45.90 -47.73
N THR A 44 6.21 47.02 -47.05
CA THR A 44 5.35 47.42 -45.92
C THR A 44 4.00 47.94 -46.39
N TYR A 45 2.94 47.30 -45.92
CA TYR A 45 1.56 47.76 -46.05
C TYR A 45 1.07 48.40 -44.76
N ARG A 46 0.33 49.50 -44.88
CA ARG A 46 -0.43 50.12 -43.79
C ARG A 46 -1.91 50.08 -44.12
N SER A 47 -2.75 49.81 -43.12
CA SER A 47 -4.21 49.81 -43.26
C SER A 47 -4.88 50.70 -42.22
N TRP A 48 -5.98 51.34 -42.63
CA TRP A 48 -6.82 52.18 -41.78
C TRP A 48 -8.27 51.68 -41.82
N THR A 49 -8.97 51.87 -40.70
CA THR A 49 -10.40 51.64 -40.60
C THR A 49 -11.18 52.57 -41.54
N ARG A 50 -12.46 52.28 -41.76
CA ARG A 50 -13.36 53.13 -42.57
C ARG A 50 -13.36 54.61 -42.13
N ASP A 51 -13.24 54.85 -40.82
CA ASP A 51 -13.23 56.18 -40.20
C ASP A 51 -11.84 56.82 -40.16
N GLY A 52 -10.82 56.13 -40.67
CA GLY A 52 -9.47 56.66 -40.85
C GLY A 52 -8.54 56.50 -39.65
N VAL A 53 -8.85 55.57 -38.75
CA VAL A 53 -7.94 55.20 -37.65
C VAL A 53 -6.95 54.16 -38.17
N LEU A 54 -5.66 54.33 -37.88
CA LEU A 54 -4.63 53.35 -38.27
C LEU A 54 -4.95 52.02 -37.57
N HIS A 55 -5.13 50.96 -38.35
CA HIS A 55 -5.47 49.63 -37.83
C HIS A 55 -4.27 48.69 -37.82
N GLY A 56 -3.43 48.70 -38.85
CA GLY A 56 -2.29 47.79 -38.88
C GLY A 56 -1.18 48.15 -39.86
N GLU A 57 -0.01 47.59 -39.57
CA GLU A 57 1.17 47.57 -40.43
C GLU A 57 1.57 46.12 -40.67
N CYS A 58 1.85 45.75 -41.91
CA CYS A 58 2.11 44.36 -42.29
C CYS A 58 3.15 44.30 -43.41
N GLY A 59 4.24 43.57 -43.21
CA GLY A 59 5.20 43.28 -44.26
C GLY A 59 4.70 42.18 -45.19
N TYR A 60 4.88 42.36 -46.49
CA TYR A 60 4.65 41.34 -47.50
C TYR A 60 5.91 41.04 -48.29
N ASP A 61 6.11 39.77 -48.61
CA ASP A 61 7.10 39.31 -49.58
C ASP A 61 6.40 38.42 -50.63
N HIS A 62 6.36 38.90 -51.88
CA HIS A 62 5.76 38.22 -53.03
C HIS A 62 4.34 37.67 -52.78
N GLY A 63 3.49 38.48 -52.13
CA GLY A 63 2.10 38.16 -51.82
C GLY A 63 1.87 37.38 -50.53
N LYS A 64 2.93 36.97 -49.80
CA LYS A 64 2.84 36.32 -48.50
C LYS A 64 3.19 37.31 -47.39
N VAL A 65 2.55 37.20 -46.23
CA VAL A 65 2.95 37.99 -45.05
C VAL A 65 4.35 37.56 -44.62
N HIS A 66 5.25 38.51 -44.46
CA HIS A 66 6.65 38.26 -44.09
C HIS A 66 7.19 39.42 -43.25
N GLY A 67 7.93 39.10 -42.19
CA GLY A 67 8.46 40.06 -41.24
C GLY A 67 7.46 40.45 -40.16
N LYS A 68 7.59 41.68 -39.65
CA LYS A 68 6.74 42.21 -38.56
C LYS A 68 5.34 42.55 -39.06
N ASN A 69 4.33 42.11 -38.31
CA ASN A 69 2.96 42.55 -38.42
C ASN A 69 2.51 43.15 -37.09
N ILE A 70 1.93 44.35 -37.12
CA ILE A 70 1.50 45.09 -35.94
C ILE A 70 0.06 45.55 -36.18
N ASN A 71 -0.84 45.27 -35.26
CA ASN A 71 -2.20 45.82 -35.25
C ASN A 71 -2.34 46.78 -34.07
N PHE A 72 -3.17 47.81 -34.22
CA PHE A 72 -3.35 48.89 -33.26
C PHE A 72 -4.79 48.93 -32.75
N HIS A 73 -4.93 49.29 -31.48
CA HIS A 73 -6.20 49.69 -30.88
C HIS A 73 -6.67 51.04 -31.46
N PRO A 74 -7.95 51.40 -31.33
CA PRO A 74 -8.47 52.67 -31.82
C PRO A 74 -7.81 53.93 -31.22
N ASP A 75 -7.19 53.82 -30.05
CA ASP A 75 -6.43 54.89 -29.39
C ASP A 75 -4.98 55.04 -29.94
N GLY A 76 -4.59 54.19 -30.89
CA GLY A 76 -3.26 54.15 -31.51
C GLY A 76 -2.22 53.35 -30.73
N THR A 77 -2.58 52.76 -29.58
CA THR A 77 -1.69 51.82 -28.87
C THR A 77 -1.64 50.47 -29.57
N VAL A 78 -0.58 49.70 -29.40
CA VAL A 78 -0.43 48.38 -30.04
C VAL A 78 -1.43 47.40 -29.45
N ALA A 79 -2.18 46.70 -30.30
CA ALA A 79 -3.11 45.63 -29.94
C ALA A 79 -2.48 44.25 -30.08
N SER A 80 -1.73 44.03 -31.16
CA SER A 80 -1.00 42.77 -31.35
C SER A 80 0.23 42.95 -32.22
N GLU A 81 1.25 42.14 -31.98
CA GLU A 81 2.45 42.04 -32.81
C GLU A 81 2.66 40.59 -33.21
N GLY A 82 3.15 40.36 -34.43
CA GLY A 82 3.43 39.04 -34.96
C GLY A 82 4.68 39.00 -35.83
N ASP A 83 5.47 37.95 -35.67
CA ASP A 83 6.61 37.62 -36.54
C ASP A 83 6.19 36.58 -37.57
N TRP A 84 6.24 36.93 -38.85
CA TRP A 84 5.84 36.06 -39.95
C TRP A 84 7.03 35.66 -40.81
N VAL A 85 7.09 34.38 -41.19
CA VAL A 85 8.06 33.85 -42.15
C VAL A 85 7.29 33.08 -43.21
N ASP A 86 7.34 33.57 -44.45
CA ASP A 86 6.69 32.96 -45.63
C ASP A 86 5.21 32.62 -45.44
N GLY A 87 4.47 33.51 -44.80
CA GLY A 87 3.04 33.35 -44.51
C GLY A 87 2.73 32.48 -43.28
N VAL A 88 3.73 32.10 -42.49
CA VAL A 88 3.56 31.34 -41.25
C VAL A 88 3.92 32.22 -40.04
N LEU A 89 2.97 32.39 -39.12
CA LEU A 89 3.16 33.16 -37.89
C LEU A 89 3.99 32.37 -36.87
N MET A 90 5.15 32.90 -36.48
CA MET A 90 6.15 32.29 -35.59
C MET A 90 6.04 32.72 -34.13
N ASP A 91 5.79 34.00 -33.88
CA ASP A 91 5.61 34.54 -32.54
C ASP A 91 4.49 35.56 -32.60
N SER A 92 3.66 35.62 -31.56
CA SER A 92 2.62 36.64 -31.47
C SER A 92 2.42 37.12 -30.05
N VAL A 93 2.32 38.44 -29.90
CA VAL A 93 2.00 39.11 -28.64
C VAL A 93 0.69 39.85 -28.82
N PHE A 94 -0.18 39.76 -27.82
CA PHE A 94 -1.41 40.55 -27.75
C PHE A 94 -1.33 41.43 -26.51
N HIS A 95 -1.82 42.66 -26.63
CA HIS A 95 -1.78 43.68 -25.60
C HIS A 95 -3.19 44.12 -25.24
N ARG A 96 -3.39 44.47 -23.97
CA ARG A 96 -4.65 45.03 -23.49
C ARG A 96 -4.65 46.55 -23.70
N CYS A 97 -5.81 47.10 -24.00
CA CYS A 97 -6.03 48.54 -24.05
C CYS A 97 -6.47 49.10 -22.69
N ALA A 98 -6.05 50.32 -22.36
CA ALA A 98 -6.47 51.00 -21.12
C ALA A 98 -7.94 51.43 -21.17
N VAL A 99 -8.48 51.57 -22.38
CA VAL A 99 -9.89 51.88 -22.64
C VAL A 99 -10.57 50.69 -23.33
N PRO A 100 -11.91 50.59 -23.30
CA PRO A 100 -12.61 49.54 -24.03
C PRO A 100 -12.21 49.55 -25.52
N SER A 101 -11.84 48.39 -26.04
CA SER A 101 -11.37 48.21 -27.41
C SER A 101 -12.10 47.02 -28.06
N PRO A 102 -12.40 47.09 -29.37
CA PRO A 102 -12.96 45.97 -30.11
C PRO A 102 -11.93 44.88 -30.43
N GLU A 103 -10.63 45.14 -30.22
CA GLU A 103 -9.56 44.19 -30.52
C GLU A 103 -9.56 43.01 -29.54
N PRO A 104 -9.39 41.76 -30.02
CA PRO A 104 -9.46 40.57 -29.17
C PRO A 104 -8.27 40.47 -28.22
N PHE A 105 -8.53 39.96 -27.01
CA PHE A 105 -7.50 39.65 -26.01
C PHE A 105 -7.79 38.27 -25.39
N ALA A 106 -6.75 37.61 -24.88
CA ALA A 106 -6.91 36.29 -24.25
C ALA A 106 -7.84 36.33 -23.04
N GLN A 107 -8.53 35.20 -22.78
CA GLN A 107 -9.33 35.02 -21.58
C GLN A 107 -8.40 34.90 -20.36
N ALA A 108 -8.15 36.04 -19.71
CA ALA A 108 -7.24 36.18 -18.57
C ALA A 108 -7.73 37.30 -17.65
N ALA A 109 -7.21 37.34 -16.41
CA ALA A 109 -7.55 38.36 -15.43
C ALA A 109 -7.31 39.79 -15.95
N SER A 110 -8.05 40.74 -15.40
CA SER A 110 -7.99 42.15 -15.82
C SER A 110 -6.62 42.80 -15.57
N SER A 111 -5.83 42.29 -14.63
CA SER A 111 -4.46 42.72 -14.34
C SER A 111 -3.44 42.26 -15.38
N VAL A 112 -3.75 41.23 -16.18
CA VAL A 112 -2.89 40.75 -17.27
C VAL A 112 -2.92 41.76 -18.42
N TRP A 113 -1.75 42.29 -18.77
CA TRP A 113 -1.59 43.36 -19.76
C TRP A 113 -1.15 42.86 -21.13
N SER A 114 -0.36 41.79 -21.20
CA SER A 114 -0.01 41.17 -22.47
C SER A 114 0.11 39.65 -22.37
N VAL A 115 -0.09 38.98 -23.49
CA VAL A 115 0.09 37.53 -23.64
C VAL A 115 0.91 37.24 -24.88
N ARG A 116 1.90 36.35 -24.76
CA ARG A 116 2.78 35.93 -25.86
C ARG A 116 2.69 34.44 -26.13
N TYR A 117 2.54 34.09 -27.39
CA TYR A 117 2.48 32.72 -27.89
C TYR A 117 3.74 32.41 -28.69
N TYR A 118 4.51 31.43 -28.23
CA TYR A 118 5.75 31.00 -28.88
C TYR A 118 5.52 29.74 -29.70
N THR A 119 5.80 29.80 -31.00
CA THR A 119 5.88 28.61 -31.86
C THR A 119 7.25 28.52 -32.56
N ARG A 120 7.67 27.30 -32.89
CA ARG A 120 8.92 27.01 -33.62
C ARG A 120 8.66 26.39 -35.00
N ASP A 121 7.46 25.86 -35.20
CA ASP A 121 7.04 25.10 -36.38
C ASP A 121 5.81 25.70 -37.07
N GLY A 122 5.24 26.78 -36.51
CA GLY A 122 4.00 27.42 -36.96
C GLY A 122 2.72 26.64 -36.61
N LYS A 123 2.84 25.42 -36.09
CA LYS A 123 1.75 24.44 -35.88
C LYS A 123 1.47 24.16 -34.41
N THR A 124 2.45 24.38 -33.55
CA THR A 124 2.41 24.00 -32.14
C THR A 124 2.79 25.20 -31.28
N ASN A 125 1.97 25.50 -30.28
CA ASN A 125 2.35 26.46 -29.25
C ASN A 125 3.21 25.72 -28.21
N HIS A 126 4.50 26.08 -28.13
CA HIS A 126 5.44 25.51 -27.16
C HIS A 126 5.38 26.22 -25.81
N ALA A 127 5.06 27.52 -25.79
CA ALA A 127 4.89 28.27 -24.56
C ALA A 127 3.83 29.38 -24.75
N ILE A 128 3.07 29.65 -23.69
CA ILE A 128 2.15 30.79 -23.59
C ILE A 128 2.51 31.51 -22.30
N ARG A 129 2.84 32.81 -22.39
CA ARG A 129 3.29 33.61 -21.24
C ARG A 129 2.44 34.86 -21.09
N TYR A 130 2.12 35.20 -19.85
CA TYR A 130 1.31 36.37 -19.49
C TYR A 130 2.18 37.37 -18.74
N PHE A 131 1.92 38.65 -18.92
CA PHE A 131 2.69 39.72 -18.29
C PHE A 131 1.77 40.80 -17.74
N LEU A 132 2.15 41.35 -16.59
CA LEU A 132 1.58 42.57 -16.02
C LEU A 132 2.04 43.81 -16.80
N ARG A 133 1.46 44.96 -16.47
CA ARG A 133 1.71 46.23 -17.17
C ARG A 133 3.16 46.71 -17.06
N ASP A 134 3.87 46.33 -16.00
CA ASP A 134 5.28 46.64 -15.77
C ASP A 134 6.25 45.65 -16.44
N GLY A 135 5.73 44.63 -17.13
CA GLY A 135 6.51 43.58 -17.78
C GLY A 135 6.80 42.37 -16.88
N THR A 136 6.32 42.34 -15.63
CA THR A 136 6.47 41.19 -14.75
C THR A 136 5.68 39.99 -15.28
N GLU A 137 6.32 38.83 -15.42
CA GLU A 137 5.65 37.58 -15.84
C GLU A 137 4.65 37.12 -14.75
N CYS A 138 3.44 36.77 -15.16
CA CYS A 138 2.35 36.37 -14.29
C CYS A 138 1.58 35.17 -14.85
N GLY A 139 0.67 34.62 -14.05
CA GLY A 139 -0.27 33.60 -14.48
C GLY A 139 -1.45 34.19 -15.26
N PRO A 140 -2.31 33.35 -15.86
CA PRO A 140 -3.56 33.82 -16.48
C PRO A 140 -4.53 34.45 -15.47
N ASP A 141 -4.35 34.17 -14.18
CA ASP A 141 -5.03 34.79 -13.04
C ASP A 141 -4.45 36.17 -12.66
N GLY A 142 -3.34 36.58 -13.29
CA GLY A 142 -2.68 37.85 -13.04
C GLY A 142 -1.82 37.88 -11.77
N ASN A 143 -1.60 36.74 -11.11
CA ASN A 143 -0.68 36.66 -9.98
C ASN A 143 0.75 36.48 -10.46
N VAL A 144 1.71 37.10 -9.76
CA VAL A 144 3.13 36.98 -10.08
C VAL A 144 3.57 35.52 -9.91
N LEU A 145 4.35 35.01 -10.85
CA LEU A 145 4.83 33.63 -10.81
C LEU A 145 5.83 33.42 -9.66
N PRO A 146 5.86 32.24 -9.02
CA PRO A 146 6.95 31.90 -8.12
C PRO A 146 8.29 31.88 -8.87
N PRO A 147 9.44 32.03 -8.18
CA PRO A 147 10.75 31.93 -8.81
C PRO A 147 10.92 30.58 -9.51
N ARG A 148 11.20 30.59 -10.82
CA ARG A 148 11.41 29.36 -11.60
C ARG A 148 12.70 28.66 -11.17
N PRO A 149 12.65 27.41 -10.68
CA PRO A 149 13.85 26.64 -10.36
C PRO A 149 14.69 26.35 -11.61
N LYS A 150 16.02 26.26 -11.46
CA LYS A 150 16.95 26.00 -12.58
C LYS A 150 16.71 24.65 -13.29
N SER A 151 16.14 23.68 -12.59
CA SER A 151 15.80 22.35 -13.13
C SER A 151 14.53 22.33 -13.97
N VAL A 152 13.70 23.38 -13.89
CA VAL A 152 12.46 23.51 -14.65
C VAL A 152 12.77 24.05 -16.04
N ALA A 153 12.14 23.48 -17.07
CA ALA A 153 12.34 23.91 -18.44
C ALA A 153 11.94 25.39 -18.64
N ASN A 154 12.65 26.10 -19.52
CA ASN A 154 12.35 27.51 -19.81
C ASN A 154 10.95 27.72 -20.41
N ASP A 155 10.44 26.75 -21.17
CA ASP A 155 9.11 26.81 -21.77
C ASP A 155 8.00 26.44 -20.77
N ALA A 156 8.35 25.98 -19.55
CA ALA A 156 7.38 25.60 -18.55
C ALA A 156 6.64 26.82 -17.97
N ARG A 157 5.34 26.66 -17.82
CA ARG A 157 4.41 27.64 -17.23
C ARG A 157 3.93 27.15 -15.86
N TRP A 158 3.66 28.09 -14.97
CA TRP A 158 3.14 27.80 -13.64
C TRP A 158 1.63 27.64 -13.69
N PHE A 159 1.12 26.61 -13.00
CA PHE A 159 -0.31 26.36 -12.80
C PHE A 159 -0.62 26.48 -11.31
N PRO A 160 -1.20 27.61 -10.85
CA PRO A 160 -1.47 27.87 -9.44
C PRO A 160 -2.35 26.80 -8.78
N GLU A 161 -3.42 26.38 -9.44
CA GLU A 161 -4.37 25.38 -8.90
C GLU A 161 -3.73 24.02 -8.61
N MET A 162 -2.66 23.68 -9.35
CA MET A 162 -1.93 22.42 -9.18
C MET A 162 -0.63 22.61 -8.39
N GLU A 163 -0.24 23.85 -8.09
CA GLU A 163 1.07 24.25 -7.58
C GLU A 163 2.23 23.58 -8.33
N ARG A 164 2.20 23.62 -9.67
CA ARG A 164 3.17 22.92 -10.53
C ARG A 164 3.66 23.76 -11.69
N TRP A 165 4.91 23.52 -12.07
CA TRP A 165 5.43 23.93 -13.38
C TRP A 165 5.08 22.87 -14.40
N VAL A 166 4.62 23.27 -15.59
CA VAL A 166 4.21 22.35 -16.64
C VAL A 166 4.75 22.82 -17.99
N ASP A 167 5.37 21.91 -18.71
CA ASP A 167 5.84 22.09 -20.09
C ASP A 167 5.09 21.10 -20.97
N GLY A 168 4.51 21.55 -22.08
CA GLY A 168 3.63 20.73 -22.89
C GLY A 168 3.27 21.39 -24.21
N GLN A 169 3.09 20.57 -25.23
CA GLN A 169 2.79 21.01 -26.60
C GLN A 169 1.29 20.98 -26.86
N ILE A 170 0.76 22.09 -27.39
CA ILE A 170 -0.64 22.22 -27.78
C ILE A 170 -0.72 22.48 -29.28
N GLU A 171 -1.52 21.68 -29.99
CA GLU A 171 -1.81 21.89 -31.40
C GLU A 171 -2.52 23.24 -31.59
N ARG A 172 -1.92 24.12 -32.40
CA ARG A 172 -2.34 25.51 -32.56
C ARG A 172 -3.77 25.60 -33.10
N GLY A 173 -4.55 26.50 -32.50
CA GLY A 173 -5.97 26.67 -32.85
C GLY A 173 -6.89 25.62 -32.22
N THR A 174 -6.35 24.70 -31.41
CA THR A 174 -7.10 23.70 -30.65
C THR A 174 -6.65 23.70 -29.18
N ASN A 175 -7.29 22.86 -28.36
CA ASN A 175 -6.83 22.55 -26.99
C ASN A 175 -6.20 21.15 -26.87
N LYS A 176 -5.86 20.54 -28.01
CA LYS A 176 -5.38 19.15 -28.04
C LYS A 176 -3.92 19.08 -27.59
N GLN A 177 -3.69 18.29 -26.55
CA GLN A 177 -2.36 18.01 -26.02
C GLN A 177 -1.67 16.94 -26.86
N VAL A 178 -0.48 17.25 -27.36
CA VAL A 178 0.33 16.34 -28.19
C VAL A 178 1.77 16.31 -27.70
N GLY A 179 2.58 15.37 -28.19
CA GLY A 179 4.01 15.36 -27.93
C GLY A 179 4.38 15.17 -26.46
N ARG A 180 5.52 15.74 -26.05
CA ARG A 180 6.08 15.53 -24.71
C ARG A 180 5.51 16.52 -23.71
N TRP A 181 5.06 16.02 -22.57
CA TRP A 181 4.57 16.81 -21.44
C TRP A 181 5.35 16.47 -20.17
N ARG A 182 5.63 17.48 -19.36
CA ARG A 182 6.41 17.35 -18.11
C ARG A 182 5.82 18.24 -17.03
N TRP A 183 5.76 17.72 -15.82
CA TRP A 183 5.25 18.43 -14.64
C TRP A 183 6.28 18.37 -13.52
N TRP A 184 6.63 19.53 -12.95
CA TRP A 184 7.54 19.65 -11.82
C TRP A 184 6.84 20.24 -10.60
N SER A 185 7.34 19.88 -9.42
CA SER A 185 6.96 20.50 -8.15
C SER A 185 7.36 21.99 -8.09
N PRO A 186 6.89 22.77 -7.09
CA PRO A 186 7.33 24.15 -6.90
C PRO A 186 8.85 24.29 -6.76
N ALA A 187 9.50 23.30 -6.13
CA ALA A 187 10.95 23.23 -5.94
C ALA A 187 11.72 22.76 -7.21
N GLY A 188 11.02 22.36 -8.27
CA GLY A 188 11.62 21.97 -9.54
C GLY A 188 12.02 20.50 -9.63
N VAL A 189 11.45 19.62 -8.81
CA VAL A 189 11.61 18.17 -8.94
C VAL A 189 10.62 17.68 -10.01
N LEU A 190 11.10 16.96 -11.03
CA LEU A 190 10.22 16.34 -12.02
C LEU A 190 9.34 15.29 -11.32
N ARG A 191 8.02 15.39 -11.52
CA ARG A 191 7.01 14.54 -10.86
C ARG A 191 6.30 13.63 -11.82
N HIS A 192 6.10 14.10 -13.03
CA HIS A 192 5.33 13.40 -14.05
C HIS A 192 5.89 13.73 -15.42
N GLU A 193 5.88 12.76 -16.31
CA GLU A 193 6.22 12.94 -17.73
C GLU A 193 5.33 12.05 -18.59
N GLU A 194 4.88 12.59 -19.72
CA GLU A 194 4.09 11.88 -20.70
C GLU A 194 4.60 12.10 -22.12
N LEU A 195 4.45 11.09 -22.97
CA LEU A 195 4.56 11.22 -24.42
C LEU A 195 3.22 10.89 -25.06
N ARG A 196 2.62 11.86 -25.73
CA ARG A 196 1.31 11.74 -26.39
C ARG A 196 1.46 11.64 -27.90
N ASP A 197 0.67 10.76 -28.51
CA ASP A 197 0.61 10.59 -29.96
C ASP A 197 -0.17 11.73 -30.66
N ALA A 198 -0.32 11.62 -31.98
CA ALA A 198 -1.09 12.58 -32.77
C ALA A 198 -2.60 12.55 -32.49
N ARG A 199 -3.13 11.56 -31.75
CA ARG A 199 -4.52 11.50 -31.28
C ARG A 199 -4.67 12.10 -29.89
N GLY A 200 -3.57 12.34 -29.18
CA GLY A 200 -3.52 12.86 -27.82
C GLY A 200 -3.48 11.76 -26.75
N GLU A 201 -3.37 10.49 -27.16
CA GLU A 201 -3.29 9.33 -26.28
C GLU A 201 -1.87 9.19 -25.72
N ALA A 202 -1.75 8.89 -24.43
CA ALA A 202 -0.44 8.68 -23.80
C ALA A 202 0.15 7.33 -24.21
N THR A 203 1.32 7.38 -24.83
CA THR A 203 2.14 6.22 -25.25
C THR A 203 3.24 5.89 -24.23
N LEU A 204 3.62 6.87 -23.42
CA LEU A 204 4.54 6.74 -22.30
C LEU A 204 4.01 7.61 -21.16
N VAL A 205 4.02 7.05 -19.95
CA VAL A 205 3.75 7.77 -18.70
C VAL A 205 4.86 7.41 -17.73
N MET A 206 5.47 8.40 -17.08
CA MET A 206 6.50 8.21 -16.07
C MET A 206 6.17 9.05 -14.84
N GLN A 207 6.18 8.41 -13.67
CA GLN A 207 5.91 9.04 -12.38
C GLN A 207 7.16 8.94 -11.50
N TYR A 208 7.45 10.03 -10.80
CA TYR A 208 8.68 10.20 -10.04
C TYR A 208 8.39 10.53 -8.57
N ALA A 209 9.25 10.01 -7.70
CA ALA A 209 9.27 10.24 -6.26
C ALA A 209 9.56 11.70 -5.87
N GLU A 210 9.46 12.02 -4.59
CA GLU A 210 9.89 13.34 -4.06
C GLU A 210 11.37 13.60 -4.22
N THR A 211 12.16 12.52 -4.27
CA THR A 211 13.59 12.56 -4.55
C THR A 211 13.92 12.76 -6.03
N GLY A 212 12.92 12.65 -6.93
CA GLY A 212 13.12 12.65 -8.38
C GLY A 212 13.50 11.29 -8.97
N ALA A 213 13.54 10.23 -8.16
CA ALA A 213 13.73 8.87 -8.63
C ALA A 213 12.48 8.38 -9.40
N LEU A 214 12.67 7.63 -10.49
CA LEU A 214 11.56 7.02 -11.24
C LEU A 214 10.89 5.92 -10.39
N GLU A 215 9.61 6.09 -10.09
CA GLU A 215 8.83 5.13 -9.30
C GLU A 215 8.05 4.18 -10.21
N LYS A 216 7.35 4.74 -11.19
CA LYS A 216 6.47 4.00 -12.10
C LYS A 216 6.69 4.45 -13.54
N LYS A 217 6.67 3.50 -14.46
CA LYS A 217 6.66 3.74 -15.91
C LYS A 217 5.57 2.89 -16.53
N THR A 218 4.77 3.49 -17.40
CA THR A 218 3.77 2.80 -18.22
C THR A 218 4.07 3.07 -19.70
N THR A 219 4.08 2.04 -20.53
CA THR A 219 4.26 2.16 -21.98
C THR A 219 3.09 1.53 -22.69
N ARG A 220 2.59 2.18 -23.75
CA ARG A 220 1.54 1.66 -24.62
C ARG A 220 2.06 1.57 -26.06
N SER A 221 1.96 0.39 -26.65
CA SER A 221 2.30 0.16 -28.06
C SER A 221 1.19 0.61 -29.00
N GLU A 222 1.49 0.76 -30.30
CA GLU A 222 0.47 1.03 -31.33
C GLU A 222 -0.62 -0.04 -31.40
N ALA A 223 -0.28 -1.28 -31.07
CA ALA A 223 -1.23 -2.40 -31.00
C ALA A 223 -2.10 -2.39 -29.73
N GLY A 224 -1.97 -1.38 -28.86
CA GLY A 224 -2.74 -1.26 -27.62
C GLY A 224 -2.20 -2.07 -26.43
N GLU A 225 -1.08 -2.78 -26.60
CA GLU A 225 -0.43 -3.44 -25.46
C GLU A 225 0.13 -2.42 -24.48
N GLU A 226 -0.27 -2.54 -23.22
CA GLU A 226 0.20 -1.74 -22.10
C GLU A 226 1.16 -2.55 -21.22
N ARG A 227 2.24 -1.91 -20.76
CA ARG A 227 3.20 -2.49 -19.83
C ARG A 227 3.51 -1.52 -18.73
N GLU A 228 3.47 -1.98 -17.49
CA GLU A 228 3.84 -1.22 -16.31
C GLU A 228 5.12 -1.75 -15.69
N TYR A 229 5.93 -0.82 -15.19
CA TYR A 229 7.20 -1.10 -14.53
C TYR A 229 7.27 -0.30 -13.23
N PHE A 230 7.78 -0.92 -12.17
CA PHE A 230 8.12 -0.23 -10.91
C PHE A 230 9.63 -0.28 -10.65
N GLY A 231 10.10 0.64 -9.79
CA GLY A 231 11.42 0.66 -9.13
C GLY A 231 12.54 -0.16 -9.79
N GLY A 232 13.43 0.51 -10.53
CA GLY A 232 14.57 -0.15 -11.21
C GLY A 232 14.25 -0.75 -12.59
N GLY A 233 13.04 -0.57 -13.11
CA GLY A 233 12.67 -0.92 -14.49
C GLY A 233 12.19 -2.35 -14.68
N LYS A 234 11.82 -3.04 -13.59
CA LYS A 234 11.24 -4.39 -13.65
C LYS A 234 9.77 -4.31 -14.07
N LEU A 235 9.37 -5.19 -14.98
CA LEU A 235 7.98 -5.34 -15.42
C LEU A 235 7.14 -5.84 -14.24
N THR A 236 6.00 -5.21 -13.99
CA THR A 236 5.05 -5.61 -12.94
C THR A 236 3.69 -5.98 -13.50
N SER A 237 3.30 -5.41 -14.64
CA SER A 237 2.05 -5.72 -15.31
C SER A 237 2.17 -5.61 -16.82
N ARG A 238 1.43 -6.46 -17.53
CA ARG A 238 1.27 -6.43 -18.98
C ARG A 238 -0.18 -6.74 -19.31
N TYR A 239 -0.78 -5.88 -20.12
CA TYR A 239 -2.18 -5.97 -20.50
C TYR A 239 -2.32 -5.81 -22.02
N ARG A 240 -3.18 -6.62 -22.63
CA ARG A 240 -3.59 -6.46 -24.03
C ARG A 240 -5.09 -6.60 -24.15
N SER A 241 -5.66 -5.77 -25.01
CA SER A 241 -7.05 -5.88 -25.45
C SER A 241 -7.16 -5.95 -26.96
N ASP A 242 -8.29 -6.45 -27.45
CA ASP A 242 -8.62 -6.44 -28.87
C ASP A 242 -9.29 -5.11 -29.30
N ALA A 243 -9.72 -5.03 -30.56
CA ALA A 243 -10.39 -3.84 -31.10
C ALA A 243 -11.74 -3.52 -30.40
N ALA A 244 -12.37 -4.52 -29.78
CA ALA A 244 -13.59 -4.36 -28.97
C ALA A 244 -13.28 -4.04 -27.51
N ARG A 245 -12.01 -3.80 -27.16
CA ARG A 245 -11.50 -3.55 -25.80
C ARG A 245 -11.72 -4.72 -24.83
N ARG A 246 -11.86 -5.95 -25.34
CA ARG A 246 -11.90 -7.17 -24.52
C ARG A 246 -10.49 -7.58 -24.16
N GLU A 247 -10.26 -8.00 -22.92
CA GLU A 247 -8.97 -8.50 -22.45
C GLU A 247 -8.58 -9.78 -23.22
N THR A 248 -7.43 -9.75 -23.90
CA THR A 248 -6.85 -10.93 -24.56
C THR A 248 -5.65 -11.49 -23.81
N TYR A 249 -5.02 -10.65 -22.99
CA TYR A 249 -3.89 -11.04 -22.15
C TYR A 249 -3.80 -10.13 -20.93
N LYS A 250 -3.58 -10.72 -19.76
CA LYS A 250 -3.17 -10.05 -18.53
C LYS A 250 -2.05 -10.85 -17.89
N GLY A 251 -1.00 -10.20 -17.43
CA GLY A 251 0.05 -10.83 -16.64
C GLY A 251 0.55 -9.87 -15.57
N SER A 252 0.88 -10.40 -14.40
CA SER A 252 1.49 -9.65 -13.30
C SER A 252 2.74 -10.38 -12.77
N TRP A 253 3.68 -9.60 -12.26
CA TRP A 253 4.95 -10.09 -11.74
C TRP A 253 5.24 -9.49 -10.38
N LEU A 254 5.79 -10.32 -9.49
CA LEU A 254 6.29 -9.92 -8.19
C LEU A 254 7.53 -9.01 -8.32
N PRO A 255 7.90 -8.24 -7.28
CA PRO A 255 9.06 -7.33 -7.32
C PRO A 255 10.40 -8.01 -7.63
N ASP A 256 10.53 -9.32 -7.40
CA ASP A 256 11.71 -10.10 -7.76
C ASP A 256 11.79 -10.41 -9.26
N GLY A 257 10.66 -10.33 -9.99
CA GLY A 257 10.52 -10.69 -11.40
C GLY A 257 9.81 -12.03 -11.63
N THR A 258 9.42 -12.73 -10.57
CA THR A 258 8.66 -13.98 -10.64
C THR A 258 7.24 -13.70 -11.15
N LEU A 259 6.77 -14.48 -12.12
CA LEU A 259 5.38 -14.41 -12.58
C LEU A 259 4.45 -14.75 -11.41
N ASP A 260 3.47 -13.89 -11.14
CA ASP A 260 2.46 -14.12 -10.09
C ASP A 260 1.18 -14.70 -10.68
N GLU A 261 0.63 -14.06 -11.70
CA GLU A 261 -0.49 -14.56 -12.50
C GLU A 261 -0.33 -14.22 -13.99
N GLU A 262 -0.82 -15.08 -14.86
CA GLU A 262 -0.97 -14.86 -16.29
C GLU A 262 -2.31 -15.43 -16.77
N ARG A 263 -3.06 -14.65 -17.54
CA ARG A 263 -4.30 -15.04 -18.17
C ARG A 263 -4.24 -14.71 -19.65
N THR A 264 -4.58 -15.68 -20.50
CA THR A 264 -4.75 -15.49 -21.95
C THR A 264 -6.17 -15.86 -22.34
N ARG A 265 -6.82 -15.00 -23.13
CA ARG A 265 -8.18 -15.21 -23.66
C ARG A 265 -8.15 -15.08 -25.18
N ILE A 266 -8.76 -16.05 -25.86
CA ILE A 266 -8.89 -16.07 -27.32
C ILE A 266 -10.38 -16.03 -27.65
N TYR A 267 -10.76 -15.17 -28.60
CA TYR A 267 -12.13 -14.99 -29.06
C TYR A 267 -12.26 -15.40 -30.53
N ASP A 268 -13.39 -16.02 -30.87
CA ASP A 268 -13.86 -16.26 -32.25
C ASP A 268 -15.09 -15.38 -32.48
N GLY A 269 -14.90 -14.29 -33.23
CA GLY A 269 -15.87 -13.19 -33.30
C GLY A 269 -16.16 -12.61 -31.91
N ASP A 270 -17.43 -12.61 -31.51
CA ASP A 270 -17.87 -12.14 -30.19
C ASP A 270 -17.72 -13.20 -29.09
N ALA A 271 -17.48 -14.45 -29.48
CA ALA A 271 -17.59 -15.61 -28.61
C ALA A 271 -16.23 -16.00 -28.02
N LEU A 272 -16.15 -16.20 -26.70
CA LEU A 272 -14.91 -16.68 -26.05
C LEU A 272 -14.60 -18.11 -26.50
N ALA A 273 -13.44 -18.32 -27.13
CA ALA A 273 -13.02 -19.61 -27.68
C ALA A 273 -12.15 -20.41 -26.72
N SER A 274 -11.26 -19.74 -25.98
CA SER A 274 -10.46 -20.40 -24.93
C SER A 274 -9.93 -19.44 -23.87
N VAL A 275 -9.69 -19.98 -22.69
CA VAL A 275 -8.98 -19.32 -21.58
C VAL A 275 -7.84 -20.20 -21.12
N THR A 276 -6.71 -19.61 -20.76
CA THR A 276 -5.62 -20.28 -20.09
C THR A 276 -5.08 -19.38 -19.00
N GLU A 277 -4.98 -19.92 -17.78
CA GLU A 277 -4.49 -19.20 -16.62
C GLU A 277 -3.33 -19.96 -15.98
N ARG A 278 -2.29 -19.20 -15.64
CA ARG A 278 -1.14 -19.67 -14.89
C ARG A 278 -1.00 -18.85 -13.62
N GLY A 279 -0.81 -19.53 -12.51
CA GLY A 279 -0.45 -18.90 -11.24
C GLY A 279 1.06 -18.70 -11.14
N ARG A 280 1.51 -18.60 -9.89
CA ARG A 280 2.89 -18.27 -9.56
C ARG A 280 3.89 -19.20 -10.23
N SER A 281 4.97 -18.63 -10.76
CA SER A 281 6.01 -19.35 -11.50
C SER A 281 5.53 -20.07 -12.78
N GLY A 282 4.36 -19.69 -13.31
CA GLY A 282 3.84 -20.24 -14.57
C GLY A 282 3.16 -21.59 -14.43
N VAL A 283 2.82 -22.00 -13.22
CA VAL A 283 2.04 -23.23 -12.96
C VAL A 283 0.66 -23.08 -13.59
N LEU A 284 0.27 -23.99 -14.47
CA LEU A 284 -1.06 -24.00 -15.07
C LEU A 284 -2.12 -24.24 -13.99
N VAL A 285 -3.07 -23.31 -13.82
CA VAL A 285 -4.12 -23.42 -12.80
C VAL A 285 -5.49 -23.65 -13.40
N PHE A 286 -5.74 -23.17 -14.62
CA PHE A 286 -7.03 -23.33 -15.28
C PHE A 286 -6.89 -23.29 -16.81
N GLU A 287 -7.66 -24.13 -17.50
CA GLU A 287 -7.91 -23.98 -18.93
C GLU A 287 -9.39 -24.17 -19.25
N ALA A 288 -9.88 -23.44 -20.25
CA ALA A 288 -11.21 -23.61 -20.80
C ALA A 288 -11.17 -23.55 -22.32
N ARG A 289 -11.96 -24.39 -23.00
CA ARG A 289 -12.08 -24.41 -24.47
C ARG A 289 -13.52 -24.57 -24.90
N ARG A 290 -13.91 -23.88 -25.97
CA ARG A 290 -15.26 -23.94 -26.52
C ARG A 290 -15.60 -25.33 -27.04
N GLU A 291 -16.71 -25.87 -26.57
CA GLU A 291 -17.32 -27.12 -27.01
C GLU A 291 -18.81 -26.88 -27.29
N GLY A 292 -19.15 -26.69 -28.57
CA GLY A 292 -20.49 -26.26 -28.97
C GLY A 292 -20.86 -24.88 -28.38
N PRO A 293 -22.00 -24.76 -27.66
CA PRO A 293 -22.39 -23.50 -27.02
C PRO A 293 -21.67 -23.26 -25.67
N ALA A 294 -21.00 -24.26 -25.10
CA ALA A 294 -20.39 -24.21 -23.78
C ALA A 294 -18.86 -24.08 -23.85
N LEU A 295 -18.24 -23.91 -22.69
CA LEU A 295 -16.80 -24.02 -22.45
C LEU A 295 -16.55 -25.28 -21.62
N ALA A 296 -15.74 -26.20 -22.13
CA ALA A 296 -15.16 -27.28 -21.35
C ALA A 296 -14.02 -26.74 -20.50
N CYS A 297 -14.16 -26.84 -19.18
CA CYS A 297 -13.28 -26.25 -18.19
C CYS A 297 -12.50 -27.32 -17.43
N LEU A 298 -11.23 -27.03 -17.15
CA LEU A 298 -10.30 -27.86 -16.39
C LEU A 298 -9.61 -26.99 -15.34
N LEU A 299 -9.79 -27.34 -14.07
CA LEU A 299 -9.10 -26.75 -12.94
C LEU A 299 -7.95 -27.66 -12.53
N TYR A 300 -6.76 -27.12 -12.30
CA TYR A 300 -5.57 -27.88 -11.91
C TYR A 300 -5.23 -27.70 -10.43
N ARG A 301 -4.46 -28.65 -9.92
CA ARG A 301 -3.86 -28.59 -8.59
C ARG A 301 -2.61 -27.71 -8.58
N ALA A 302 -2.07 -27.45 -7.40
CA ALA A 302 -0.88 -26.62 -7.20
C ALA A 302 0.39 -27.09 -7.94
N ASP A 303 0.42 -28.32 -8.48
CA ASP A 303 1.51 -28.82 -9.32
C ASP A 303 1.35 -28.50 -10.82
N GLY A 304 0.18 -27.99 -11.23
CA GLY A 304 -0.20 -27.67 -12.59
C GLY A 304 -0.26 -28.84 -13.56
N LYS A 305 -0.31 -30.08 -13.04
CA LYS A 305 -0.30 -31.31 -13.85
C LYS A 305 -1.54 -32.15 -13.62
N ARG A 306 -1.97 -32.28 -12.36
CA ARG A 306 -3.14 -33.06 -11.99
C ARG A 306 -4.39 -32.20 -11.98
N GLN A 307 -5.49 -32.73 -12.50
CA GLN A 307 -6.79 -32.06 -12.45
C GLN A 307 -7.31 -32.06 -11.01
N ALA A 308 -7.92 -30.94 -10.61
CA ALA A 308 -8.71 -30.80 -9.40
C ALA A 308 -10.20 -30.97 -9.73
N ALA A 309 -10.66 -30.40 -10.85
CA ALA A 309 -12.03 -30.53 -11.33
C ALA A 309 -12.13 -30.36 -12.85
N SER A 310 -13.20 -30.91 -13.43
CA SER A 310 -13.55 -30.74 -14.84
C SER A 310 -15.06 -30.66 -15.03
N GLY A 311 -15.54 -29.79 -15.92
CA GLY A 311 -16.96 -29.68 -16.24
C GLY A 311 -17.23 -28.67 -17.33
N LEU A 312 -18.49 -28.29 -17.50
CA LEU A 312 -18.89 -27.30 -18.51
C LEU A 312 -19.30 -25.98 -17.85
N MET A 313 -19.06 -24.89 -18.57
CA MET A 313 -19.67 -23.59 -18.29
C MET A 313 -20.44 -23.13 -19.52
N GLN A 314 -21.67 -22.66 -19.33
CA GLN A 314 -22.50 -22.13 -20.39
C GLN A 314 -23.17 -20.84 -19.93
N ASP A 315 -23.13 -19.79 -20.75
CA ASP A 315 -23.79 -18.51 -20.48
C ASP A 315 -23.44 -17.88 -19.11
N GLY A 316 -22.19 -18.05 -18.67
CA GLY A 316 -21.70 -17.53 -17.38
C GLY A 316 -22.16 -18.33 -16.16
N MET A 317 -22.59 -19.58 -16.36
CA MET A 317 -23.01 -20.49 -15.29
C MET A 317 -22.27 -21.82 -15.37
N LEU A 318 -22.09 -22.47 -14.23
CA LEU A 318 -21.67 -23.87 -14.18
C LEU A 318 -22.81 -24.74 -14.77
N ALA A 319 -22.48 -25.68 -15.66
CA ALA A 319 -23.44 -26.49 -16.38
C ALA A 319 -23.04 -27.97 -16.43
N GLY A 320 -24.04 -28.84 -16.51
CA GLY A 320 -23.89 -30.29 -16.63
C GLY A 320 -23.21 -30.94 -15.43
N THR A 321 -22.63 -32.11 -15.68
CA THR A 321 -21.90 -32.86 -14.64
C THR A 321 -20.48 -32.35 -14.47
N TRP A 322 -20.17 -31.87 -13.28
CA TRP A 322 -18.81 -31.58 -12.83
C TRP A 322 -18.20 -32.78 -12.12
N ARG A 323 -16.96 -33.10 -12.48
CA ARG A 323 -16.15 -34.15 -11.84
C ARG A 323 -15.09 -33.50 -10.97
N ILE A 324 -14.91 -34.03 -9.77
CA ILE A 324 -13.90 -33.59 -8.81
C ILE A 324 -12.94 -34.76 -8.57
N PHE A 325 -11.64 -34.49 -8.64
CA PHE A 325 -10.60 -35.51 -8.61
C PHE A 325 -9.84 -35.53 -7.28
N ASP A 326 -9.46 -36.73 -6.84
CA ASP A 326 -8.57 -36.90 -5.68
C ASP A 326 -7.09 -36.65 -6.04
N ASP A 327 -6.20 -36.84 -5.05
CA ASP A 327 -4.77 -36.59 -5.21
C ASP A 327 -4.09 -37.58 -6.18
N ALA A 328 -4.69 -38.75 -6.38
CA ALA A 328 -4.24 -39.77 -7.33
C ALA A 328 -4.76 -39.51 -8.75
N GLY A 329 -5.68 -38.55 -8.93
CA GLY A 329 -6.31 -38.23 -10.20
C GLY A 329 -7.53 -39.10 -10.52
N ALA A 330 -8.05 -39.86 -9.56
CA ALA A 330 -9.29 -40.60 -9.73
C ALA A 330 -10.50 -39.69 -9.45
N VAL A 331 -11.62 -39.95 -10.12
CA VAL A 331 -12.87 -39.22 -9.89
C VAL A 331 -13.37 -39.56 -8.48
N ARG A 332 -13.38 -38.57 -7.61
CA ARG A 332 -13.85 -38.67 -6.22
C ARG A 332 -15.35 -38.41 -6.12
N ARG A 333 -15.84 -37.41 -6.86
CA ARG A 333 -17.26 -37.01 -6.89
C ARG A 333 -17.66 -36.59 -8.30
N GLU A 334 -18.92 -36.83 -8.62
CA GLU A 334 -19.61 -36.25 -9.77
C GLU A 334 -20.89 -35.56 -9.27
N LEU A 335 -21.19 -34.38 -9.80
CA LEU A 335 -22.39 -33.63 -9.46
C LEU A 335 -22.94 -32.93 -10.69
N ASP A 336 -24.23 -33.11 -10.99
CA ASP A 336 -24.93 -32.24 -11.94
C ASP A 336 -25.27 -30.92 -11.25
N VAL A 337 -24.59 -29.86 -11.67
CA VAL A 337 -24.73 -28.52 -11.08
C VAL A 337 -25.76 -27.66 -11.82
N SER A 338 -26.29 -28.13 -12.95
CA SER A 338 -27.27 -27.39 -13.77
C SER A 338 -28.49 -26.92 -12.96
N PRO A 339 -29.06 -27.72 -12.04
CA PRO A 339 -30.20 -27.29 -11.24
C PRO A 339 -29.90 -26.17 -10.24
N LEU A 340 -28.62 -25.91 -9.94
CA LEU A 340 -28.18 -24.98 -8.90
C LEU A 340 -28.00 -23.55 -9.42
N ALA A 341 -27.93 -23.35 -10.74
CA ALA A 341 -27.81 -22.05 -11.41
C ALA A 341 -26.65 -21.16 -10.88
N ILE A 342 -25.52 -21.79 -10.53
CA ILE A 342 -24.34 -21.10 -9.97
C ILE A 342 -23.64 -20.29 -11.07
N ARG A 343 -23.54 -18.98 -10.86
CA ARG A 343 -22.85 -18.07 -11.77
C ARG A 343 -21.35 -18.12 -11.53
N HIS A 344 -20.59 -18.23 -12.61
CA HIS A 344 -19.15 -18.21 -12.55
C HIS A 344 -18.56 -17.67 -13.85
N GLU A 345 -17.58 -16.78 -13.74
CA GLU A 345 -16.81 -16.33 -14.90
C GLU A 345 -15.90 -17.47 -15.41
N PRO A 346 -15.51 -17.51 -16.69
CA PRO A 346 -14.62 -18.57 -17.20
C PRO A 346 -13.16 -18.33 -16.73
N THR A 347 -12.92 -18.56 -15.44
CA THR A 347 -11.65 -18.39 -14.70
C THR A 347 -11.48 -19.54 -13.70
N GLY A 348 -10.26 -19.81 -13.26
CA GLY A 348 -10.00 -20.73 -12.15
C GLY A 348 -10.19 -20.08 -10.78
N GLU A 349 -10.13 -18.75 -10.73
CA GLU A 349 -10.32 -17.93 -9.52
C GLU A 349 -11.74 -18.11 -8.98
N GLY A 350 -11.89 -18.49 -7.70
CA GLY A 350 -13.19 -18.73 -7.08
C GLY A 350 -13.86 -20.06 -7.47
N LEU A 351 -13.44 -20.74 -8.55
CA LEU A 351 -14.11 -21.96 -9.03
C LEU A 351 -14.16 -23.08 -7.99
N ARG A 352 -13.08 -23.24 -7.20
CA ARG A 352 -13.04 -24.21 -6.09
C ARG A 352 -14.11 -23.90 -5.04
N HIS A 353 -14.32 -22.62 -4.73
CA HIS A 353 -15.32 -22.16 -3.78
C HIS A 353 -16.74 -22.45 -4.30
N ASP A 354 -17.02 -22.14 -5.57
CA ASP A 354 -18.33 -22.38 -6.18
C ASP A 354 -18.67 -23.86 -6.32
N LEU A 355 -17.68 -24.72 -6.61
CA LEU A 355 -17.88 -26.17 -6.58
C LEU A 355 -18.10 -26.70 -5.15
N GLY A 356 -17.44 -26.10 -4.16
CA GLY A 356 -17.70 -26.36 -2.74
C GLY A 356 -19.12 -25.98 -2.33
N ASN A 357 -19.60 -24.81 -2.76
CA ASN A 357 -20.98 -24.36 -2.59
C ASN A 357 -21.97 -25.35 -3.24
N ALA A 358 -21.70 -25.75 -4.48
CA ALA A 358 -22.54 -26.71 -5.21
C ALA A 358 -22.71 -28.03 -4.44
N LEU A 359 -21.60 -28.59 -3.95
CA LEU A 359 -21.61 -29.79 -3.13
C LEU A 359 -22.32 -29.56 -1.79
N PHE A 360 -22.11 -28.40 -1.16
CA PHE A 360 -22.75 -28.04 0.09
C PHE A 360 -24.27 -28.00 -0.05
N ILE A 361 -24.82 -27.34 -1.08
CA ILE A 361 -26.27 -27.26 -1.31
C ILE A 361 -26.90 -28.66 -1.36
N VAL A 362 -26.20 -29.61 -1.98
CA VAL A 362 -26.67 -30.99 -2.17
C VAL A 362 -26.49 -31.83 -0.91
N ASP A 363 -25.35 -31.70 -0.24
CA ASP A 363 -24.99 -32.54 0.91
C ASP A 363 -25.63 -32.03 2.22
N ALA A 364 -25.81 -30.71 2.37
CA ALA A 364 -26.24 -30.06 3.62
C ALA A 364 -27.49 -30.66 4.27
N PRO A 365 -28.57 -31.00 3.53
CA PRO A 365 -29.77 -31.61 4.13
C PRO A 365 -29.50 -32.96 4.80
N GLY A 366 -28.45 -33.68 4.38
CA GLY A 366 -28.07 -35.01 4.88
C GLY A 366 -26.90 -35.01 5.85
N LEU A 367 -26.28 -33.86 6.14
CA LEU A 367 -25.12 -33.81 7.03
C LEU A 367 -25.53 -34.13 8.48
N PRO A 368 -24.88 -35.10 9.15
CA PRO A 368 -25.16 -35.39 10.54
C PRO A 368 -24.75 -34.19 11.42
N THR A 369 -25.47 -33.97 12.52
CA THR A 369 -25.05 -33.00 13.54
C THR A 369 -23.98 -33.64 14.43
N PRO A 370 -22.71 -33.21 14.38
CA PRO A 370 -21.70 -33.69 15.32
C PRO A 370 -22.10 -33.36 16.76
N ALA A 371 -21.69 -34.19 17.73
CA ALA A 371 -22.03 -33.96 19.14
C ALA A 371 -21.58 -32.58 19.66
N GLY A 372 -20.47 -32.06 19.13
CA GLY A 372 -19.95 -30.71 19.43
C GLY A 372 -20.87 -29.56 18.97
N LEU A 373 -21.86 -29.83 18.10
CA LEU A 373 -22.85 -28.86 17.63
C LEU A 373 -24.20 -28.98 18.34
N ALA A 374 -24.27 -29.66 19.48
CA ALA A 374 -25.47 -29.67 20.29
C ALA A 374 -25.89 -28.23 20.64
N GLY A 375 -27.15 -27.90 20.36
CA GLY A 375 -27.75 -26.57 20.58
C GLY A 375 -27.69 -25.62 19.38
N VAL A 376 -26.96 -25.95 18.30
CA VAL A 376 -26.69 -25.00 17.21
C VAL A 376 -27.95 -24.46 16.53
N ASP A 377 -29.03 -25.24 16.41
CA ASP A 377 -30.28 -24.79 15.77
C ASP A 377 -31.15 -23.92 16.68
N ALA A 378 -30.84 -23.84 17.98
CA ALA A 378 -31.61 -23.05 18.95
C ALA A 378 -31.11 -21.61 19.08
N GLU A 379 -29.94 -21.30 18.52
CA GLU A 379 -29.42 -19.93 18.48
C GLU A 379 -30.27 -19.07 17.53
N PRO A 380 -30.56 -17.80 17.88
CA PRO A 380 -31.33 -16.90 17.02
C PRO A 380 -30.49 -16.34 15.85
N TRP A 381 -30.03 -17.22 14.95
CA TRP A 381 -29.17 -16.85 13.81
C TRP A 381 -29.80 -15.82 12.87
N ALA A 382 -31.11 -15.91 12.62
CA ALA A 382 -31.83 -14.96 11.76
C ALA A 382 -31.86 -13.53 12.29
N ASP A 383 -31.73 -13.36 13.60
CA ASP A 383 -31.69 -12.06 14.26
C ASP A 383 -30.25 -11.67 14.66
N THR A 384 -29.25 -12.38 14.16
CA THR A 384 -27.83 -12.14 14.51
C THR A 384 -27.12 -11.40 13.38
N PRO A 385 -26.63 -10.18 13.62
CA PRO A 385 -25.80 -9.48 12.65
C PRO A 385 -24.44 -10.17 12.45
N GLY A 386 -24.04 -10.31 11.20
CA GLY A 386 -22.68 -10.63 10.74
C GLY A 386 -22.03 -9.41 10.07
N CYS A 387 -20.93 -9.64 9.37
CA CYS A 387 -20.25 -8.59 8.61
C CYS A 387 -21.05 -8.16 7.38
N PHE A 388 -21.55 -9.14 6.62
CA PHE A 388 -22.25 -8.89 5.37
C PHE A 388 -23.73 -9.29 5.43
N ASP A 389 -24.14 -10.06 6.46
CA ASP A 389 -25.51 -10.55 6.65
C ASP A 389 -25.99 -11.41 5.47
N GLU A 390 -25.07 -12.07 4.75
CA GLU A 390 -25.34 -12.93 3.61
C GLU A 390 -25.56 -14.39 4.03
N HIS A 391 -24.86 -14.85 5.07
CA HIS A 391 -24.78 -16.27 5.44
C HIS A 391 -25.17 -16.60 6.87
N VAL A 392 -25.41 -15.62 7.75
CA VAL A 392 -25.57 -15.88 9.19
C VAL A 392 -26.72 -16.84 9.50
N GLU A 393 -27.86 -16.71 8.81
CA GLU A 393 -29.01 -17.64 8.90
C GLU A 393 -28.65 -19.09 8.59
N GLU A 394 -27.63 -19.32 7.77
CA GLU A 394 -27.18 -20.63 7.33
C GLU A 394 -26.15 -21.27 8.26
N PHE A 395 -25.69 -20.57 9.31
CA PHE A 395 -24.65 -21.04 10.23
C PHE A 395 -24.91 -22.44 10.79
N PRO A 396 -26.13 -22.87 11.17
CA PRO A 396 -26.35 -24.25 11.59
C PRO A 396 -25.92 -25.28 10.54
N ARG A 397 -26.13 -25.00 9.26
CA ARG A 397 -25.75 -25.89 8.16
C ARG A 397 -24.27 -25.75 7.83
N LEU A 398 -23.74 -24.53 7.79
CA LEU A 398 -22.33 -24.25 7.52
C LEU A 398 -21.41 -24.88 8.59
N LEU A 399 -21.77 -24.76 9.87
CA LEU A 399 -21.02 -25.37 10.97
C LEU A 399 -21.02 -26.90 10.88
N ARG A 400 -22.11 -27.53 10.43
CA ARG A 400 -22.12 -28.98 10.11
C ARG A 400 -21.22 -29.30 8.92
N GLY A 401 -21.21 -28.43 7.91
CA GLY A 401 -20.36 -28.51 6.73
C GLY A 401 -18.86 -28.54 7.05
N LEU A 402 -18.40 -27.87 8.11
CA LEU A 402 -17.02 -27.96 8.60
C LEU A 402 -16.60 -29.39 9.00
N ALA A 403 -17.56 -30.24 9.36
CA ALA A 403 -17.33 -31.64 9.69
C ALA A 403 -17.54 -32.59 8.49
N SER A 404 -17.82 -32.07 7.29
CA SER A 404 -18.05 -32.86 6.08
C SER A 404 -16.84 -33.76 5.75
N PRO A 405 -17.06 -34.99 5.25
CA PRO A 405 -15.98 -35.79 4.69
C PRO A 405 -15.38 -35.17 3.42
N ASP A 406 -16.12 -34.30 2.73
CA ASP A 406 -15.64 -33.61 1.53
C ASP A 406 -14.86 -32.34 1.88
N ALA A 407 -13.64 -32.23 1.35
CA ALA A 407 -12.76 -31.10 1.63
C ALA A 407 -13.28 -29.81 0.99
N LEU A 408 -13.92 -29.87 -0.19
CA LEU A 408 -14.45 -28.68 -0.85
C LEU A 408 -15.64 -28.09 -0.10
N VAL A 409 -16.48 -28.95 0.49
CA VAL A 409 -17.57 -28.51 1.36
C VAL A 409 -17.01 -27.82 2.61
N ARG A 410 -15.97 -28.39 3.22
CA ARG A 410 -15.32 -27.75 4.38
C ARG A 410 -14.71 -26.40 4.03
N ASP A 411 -13.97 -26.32 2.91
CA ASP A 411 -13.34 -25.08 2.45
C ASP A 411 -14.39 -23.99 2.18
N TYR A 412 -15.50 -24.33 1.53
CA TYR A 412 -16.61 -23.40 1.29
C TYR A 412 -17.24 -22.93 2.61
N CYS A 413 -17.61 -23.87 3.49
CA CYS A 413 -18.25 -23.52 4.76
C CYS A 413 -17.34 -22.70 5.68
N LEU A 414 -16.04 -22.98 5.65
CA LEU A 414 -15.05 -22.19 6.37
C LEU A 414 -15.03 -20.75 5.85
N ALA A 415 -14.90 -20.56 4.53
CA ALA A 415 -14.89 -19.24 3.92
C ALA A 415 -16.21 -18.46 4.17
N ALA A 416 -17.36 -19.12 4.04
CA ALA A 416 -18.66 -18.50 4.27
C ALA A 416 -18.86 -18.06 5.73
N ILE A 417 -18.35 -18.83 6.71
CA ILE A 417 -18.37 -18.42 8.12
C ILE A 417 -17.37 -17.29 8.36
N ASP A 418 -16.15 -17.42 7.84
CA ASP A 418 -15.07 -16.45 8.04
C ASP A 418 -15.46 -15.04 7.58
N CYS A 419 -16.08 -14.93 6.39
CA CYS A 419 -16.58 -13.66 5.86
C CYS A 419 -17.62 -12.96 6.75
N GLU A 420 -18.33 -13.68 7.62
CA GLU A 420 -19.38 -13.12 8.47
C GLU A 420 -18.91 -12.81 9.89
N ILE A 421 -17.89 -13.52 10.39
CA ILE A 421 -17.47 -13.39 11.79
C ILE A 421 -16.29 -12.44 11.98
N GLU A 422 -15.57 -12.05 10.94
CA GLU A 422 -14.46 -11.10 11.05
C GLU A 422 -14.23 -10.35 9.74
N HIS A 423 -13.96 -9.05 9.83
CA HIS A 423 -13.52 -8.26 8.68
C HIS A 423 -12.76 -7.02 9.14
N GLN A 424 -11.59 -6.77 8.54
CA GLN A 424 -10.73 -5.62 8.83
C GLN A 424 -10.46 -5.42 10.33
N SER A 425 -10.20 -6.52 11.05
CA SER A 425 -9.95 -6.54 12.49
C SER A 425 -11.16 -6.15 13.37
N SER A 426 -12.38 -6.27 12.83
CA SER A 426 -13.64 -6.05 13.58
C SER A 426 -14.35 -7.37 13.85
N THR A 427 -15.02 -7.47 15.00
CA THR A 427 -15.88 -8.63 15.36
C THR A 427 -17.35 -8.25 15.32
N TYR A 428 -18.22 -9.26 15.22
CA TYR A 428 -19.67 -9.12 15.02
C TYR A 428 -20.45 -9.98 16.02
N PRO A 429 -21.76 -9.74 16.24
CA PRO A 429 -22.59 -10.62 17.06
C PRO A 429 -22.53 -12.09 16.63
N ALA A 430 -22.43 -12.37 15.33
CA ALA A 430 -22.23 -13.70 14.78
C ALA A 430 -20.94 -14.37 15.29
N THR A 431 -19.86 -13.60 15.45
CA THR A 431 -18.58 -14.07 16.00
C THR A 431 -18.76 -14.65 17.39
N ALA A 432 -19.35 -13.87 18.30
CA ALA A 432 -19.56 -14.28 19.69
C ALA A 432 -20.33 -15.59 19.81
N ARG A 433 -21.32 -15.79 18.92
CA ARG A 433 -22.16 -16.99 18.88
C ARG A 433 -21.49 -18.19 18.22
N ALA A 434 -20.64 -17.98 17.21
CA ALA A 434 -19.99 -19.06 16.48
C ALA A 434 -18.85 -19.72 17.27
N ILE A 435 -18.09 -18.93 18.04
CA ILE A 435 -16.87 -19.38 18.73
C ILE A 435 -17.06 -20.66 19.58
N PRO A 436 -18.11 -20.79 20.43
CA PRO A 436 -18.33 -22.02 21.20
C PRO A 436 -18.52 -23.28 20.35
N TYR A 437 -19.08 -23.14 19.14
CA TYR A 437 -19.28 -24.26 18.22
C TYR A 437 -17.98 -24.60 17.48
N LEU A 438 -17.23 -23.59 17.03
CA LEU A 438 -15.92 -23.77 16.40
C LEU A 438 -14.95 -24.48 17.35
N ALA A 439 -14.91 -24.08 18.63
CA ALA A 439 -14.05 -24.68 19.64
C ALA A 439 -14.40 -26.16 19.90
N ARG A 440 -15.68 -26.49 20.09
CA ARG A 440 -16.13 -27.88 20.30
C ARG A 440 -15.84 -28.78 19.09
N LEU A 441 -15.87 -28.21 17.88
CA LEU A 441 -15.55 -28.92 16.64
C LEU A 441 -14.07 -29.30 16.49
N LEU A 442 -13.13 -28.66 17.21
CA LEU A 442 -11.68 -28.97 17.15
C LEU A 442 -11.36 -30.45 17.46
N SER A 443 -12.24 -31.12 18.18
CA SER A 443 -12.15 -32.54 18.53
C SER A 443 -12.52 -33.49 17.38
N HIS A 444 -13.22 -33.01 16.35
CA HIS A 444 -13.69 -33.80 15.23
C HIS A 444 -12.53 -34.17 14.29
N PRO A 445 -12.44 -35.41 13.77
CA PRO A 445 -11.28 -35.83 12.97
C PRO A 445 -11.22 -35.22 11.57
N ALA A 446 -12.35 -34.75 11.03
CA ALA A 446 -12.42 -34.22 9.66
C ALA A 446 -12.17 -32.71 9.55
N VAL A 447 -12.24 -31.95 10.65
CA VAL A 447 -12.14 -30.48 10.57
C VAL A 447 -10.72 -30.03 10.25
N ASP A 448 -10.60 -28.89 9.57
CA ASP A 448 -9.32 -28.19 9.43
C ASP A 448 -8.99 -27.48 10.75
N ARG A 449 -8.33 -28.22 11.66
CA ARG A 449 -8.01 -27.72 13.00
C ARG A 449 -7.11 -26.48 12.97
N PRO A 450 -6.04 -26.38 12.16
CA PRO A 450 -5.26 -25.15 12.04
C PRO A 450 -6.11 -23.93 11.66
N ALA A 451 -7.03 -24.08 10.70
CA ALA A 451 -7.90 -22.99 10.29
C ALA A 451 -8.86 -22.57 11.40
N LEU A 452 -9.50 -23.51 12.09
CA LEU A 452 -10.42 -23.17 13.19
C LEU A 452 -9.70 -22.53 14.37
N LEU A 453 -8.50 -23.00 14.72
CA LEU A 453 -7.67 -22.35 15.74
C LEU A 453 -7.31 -20.91 15.33
N ALA A 454 -7.08 -20.66 14.05
CA ALA A 454 -6.75 -19.32 13.54
C ALA A 454 -7.94 -18.38 13.65
N MET A 455 -9.14 -18.83 13.29
CA MET A 455 -10.37 -18.03 13.44
C MET A 455 -10.65 -17.68 14.90
N ILE A 456 -10.54 -18.66 15.82
CA ILE A 456 -10.75 -18.40 17.25
C ILE A 456 -9.71 -17.41 17.79
N GLN A 457 -8.46 -17.51 17.30
CA GLN A 457 -7.38 -16.62 17.70
C GLN A 457 -7.63 -15.20 17.20
N ALA A 458 -7.92 -15.03 15.91
CA ALA A 458 -8.23 -13.73 15.32
C ALA A 458 -9.41 -13.06 16.02
N ALA A 459 -10.49 -13.79 16.28
CA ALA A 459 -11.65 -13.27 16.99
C ALA A 459 -11.30 -12.69 18.36
N GLY A 460 -10.49 -13.40 19.16
CA GLY A 460 -10.10 -12.90 20.48
C GLY A 460 -9.03 -11.81 20.44
N GLU A 461 -8.11 -11.82 19.47
CA GLU A 461 -7.12 -10.73 19.28
C GLU A 461 -7.77 -9.44 18.81
N ASN A 462 -8.79 -9.54 17.96
CA ASN A 462 -9.55 -8.40 17.46
C ASN A 462 -10.54 -7.87 18.50
N SER A 463 -11.01 -8.68 19.46
CA SER A 463 -11.96 -8.22 20.48
C SER A 463 -11.30 -7.74 21.78
N ALA A 464 -10.23 -8.39 22.25
CA ALA A 464 -9.65 -8.15 23.57
C ALA A 464 -9.20 -6.69 23.84
N PRO A 465 -8.57 -5.97 22.89
CA PRO A 465 -8.13 -4.60 23.13
C PRO A 465 -9.27 -3.61 23.39
N TYR A 466 -10.46 -3.88 22.82
CA TYR A 466 -11.59 -2.93 22.81
C TYR A 466 -12.65 -3.23 23.88
N VAL A 467 -12.49 -4.29 24.68
CA VAL A 467 -13.47 -4.66 25.72
C VAL A 467 -13.76 -3.52 26.68
N ALA A 468 -12.73 -2.79 27.13
CA ALA A 468 -12.92 -1.67 28.06
C ALA A 468 -13.65 -0.48 27.41
N GLU A 469 -13.53 -0.33 26.09
CA GLU A 469 -14.13 0.78 25.34
C GLU A 469 -15.64 0.61 25.21
N VAL A 470 -16.16 -0.62 25.15
CA VAL A 470 -17.60 -0.90 24.98
C VAL A 470 -18.37 -1.06 26.29
N GLN A 471 -17.71 -1.07 27.46
CA GLN A 471 -18.36 -1.31 28.76
C GLN A 471 -19.40 -0.26 29.17
N HIS A 472 -19.38 0.91 28.53
CA HIS A 472 -20.35 1.98 28.77
C HIS A 472 -21.68 1.77 28.03
N LEU A 473 -21.72 0.88 27.04
CA LEU A 473 -22.93 0.51 26.30
C LEU A 473 -23.77 -0.50 27.10
N ASP A 474 -25.06 -0.62 26.79
CA ASP A 474 -25.92 -1.63 27.41
C ASP A 474 -25.53 -3.04 26.97
N ALA A 475 -25.83 -4.06 27.79
CA ALA A 475 -25.37 -5.44 27.55
C ALA A 475 -25.98 -6.09 26.29
N ASP A 476 -27.14 -5.61 25.84
CA ASP A 476 -27.84 -6.00 24.63
C ASP A 476 -27.47 -5.15 23.40
N ASP A 477 -26.60 -4.15 23.57
CA ASP A 477 -26.06 -3.38 22.45
C ASP A 477 -25.25 -4.31 21.51
N PRO A 478 -25.54 -4.32 20.18
CA PRO A 478 -24.85 -5.19 19.24
C PRO A 478 -23.33 -5.02 19.20
N GLU A 479 -22.82 -3.80 19.38
CA GLU A 479 -21.38 -3.51 19.38
C GLU A 479 -20.72 -4.09 20.64
N ARG A 480 -21.35 -3.90 21.80
CA ARG A 480 -20.88 -4.50 23.04
C ARG A 480 -20.93 -6.02 22.99
N PHE A 481 -22.02 -6.59 22.48
CA PHE A 481 -22.15 -8.04 22.33
C PHE A 481 -21.11 -8.61 21.35
N ALA A 482 -20.84 -7.91 20.25
CA ALA A 482 -19.83 -8.29 19.27
C ALA A 482 -18.40 -8.31 19.83
N ILE A 483 -18.04 -7.34 20.68
CA ILE A 483 -16.69 -7.21 21.23
C ILE A 483 -16.55 -7.97 22.56
N GLU A 484 -17.32 -7.57 23.58
CA GLU A 484 -17.24 -8.17 24.91
C GLU A 484 -17.76 -9.63 24.88
N GLY A 485 -18.85 -9.90 24.15
CA GLY A 485 -19.37 -11.25 24.00
C GLY A 485 -18.39 -12.20 23.29
N THR A 486 -17.72 -11.74 22.24
CA THR A 486 -16.66 -12.52 21.57
C THR A 486 -15.50 -12.81 22.50
N TYR A 487 -15.01 -11.81 23.24
CA TYR A 487 -13.94 -12.00 24.21
C TYR A 487 -14.31 -13.05 25.27
N HIS A 488 -15.52 -12.97 25.83
CA HIS A 488 -16.00 -13.95 26.81
C HIS A 488 -16.19 -15.35 26.20
N ALA A 489 -16.67 -15.44 24.96
CA ALA A 489 -16.83 -16.71 24.25
C ALA A 489 -15.46 -17.39 24.00
N VAL A 490 -14.44 -16.63 23.58
CA VAL A 490 -13.07 -17.13 23.42
C VAL A 490 -12.49 -17.57 24.78
N CYS A 491 -12.69 -16.78 25.83
CA CYS A 491 -12.30 -17.16 27.18
C CYS A 491 -12.91 -18.51 27.60
N ALA A 492 -14.23 -18.67 27.38
CA ALA A 492 -15.01 -19.84 27.77
C ALA A 492 -14.71 -21.08 26.92
N ALA A 493 -14.25 -20.90 25.67
CA ALA A 493 -13.88 -21.96 24.74
C ALA A 493 -12.59 -22.70 25.13
N TRP A 494 -11.81 -22.18 26.07
CA TRP A 494 -10.50 -22.75 26.42
C TRP A 494 -10.50 -24.26 26.74
N PRO A 495 -11.43 -24.83 27.52
CA PRO A 495 -11.43 -26.26 27.79
C PRO A 495 -11.53 -27.11 26.52
N ASP A 496 -12.33 -26.69 25.54
CA ASP A 496 -12.48 -27.38 24.26
C ASP A 496 -11.24 -27.22 23.37
N VAL A 497 -10.67 -26.01 23.33
CA VAL A 497 -9.39 -25.74 22.64
C VAL A 497 -8.28 -26.63 23.21
N PHE A 498 -8.10 -26.64 24.53
CA PHE A 498 -7.04 -27.38 25.18
C PHE A 498 -7.25 -28.91 25.12
N ALA A 499 -8.50 -29.39 25.04
CA ALA A 499 -8.78 -30.81 24.83
C ALA A 499 -8.18 -31.36 23.52
N SER A 500 -7.96 -30.51 22.52
CA SER A 500 -7.30 -30.89 21.27
C SER A 500 -5.77 -31.03 21.38
N PHE A 501 -5.15 -30.46 22.42
CA PHE A 501 -3.69 -30.33 22.57
C PHE A 501 -2.94 -31.66 22.47
N ALA A 502 -3.46 -32.72 23.09
CA ALA A 502 -2.79 -34.03 23.08
C ALA A 502 -2.65 -34.63 21.67
N LYS A 503 -3.63 -34.36 20.79
CA LYS A 503 -3.69 -34.87 19.40
C LYS A 503 -3.11 -33.88 18.38
N ALA A 504 -2.85 -32.65 18.80
CA ALA A 504 -2.30 -31.59 17.98
C ALA A 504 -0.84 -31.86 17.61
N THR A 505 -0.48 -31.53 16.38
CA THR A 505 0.88 -31.40 15.87
C THR A 505 1.64 -30.30 16.64
N PRO A 506 2.99 -30.28 16.60
CA PRO A 506 3.76 -29.22 17.26
C PRO A 506 3.38 -27.79 16.84
N ALA A 507 3.03 -27.59 15.56
CA ALA A 507 2.58 -26.29 15.05
C ALA A 507 1.22 -25.89 15.66
N GLU A 508 0.25 -26.80 15.67
CA GLU A 508 -1.06 -26.56 16.29
C GLU A 508 -0.94 -26.34 17.81
N ARG A 509 -0.05 -27.06 18.51
CA ARG A 509 0.19 -26.85 19.94
C ARG A 509 0.71 -25.44 20.24
N ARG A 510 1.60 -24.91 19.40
CA ARG A 510 2.06 -23.50 19.50
C ARG A 510 0.92 -22.52 19.30
N GLN A 511 0.02 -22.78 18.35
CA GLN A 511 -1.17 -21.95 18.13
C GLN A 511 -2.15 -22.01 19.32
N ILE A 512 -2.34 -23.18 19.93
CA ILE A 512 -3.12 -23.31 21.18
C ILE A 512 -2.50 -22.49 22.31
N PHE A 513 -1.18 -22.44 22.40
CA PHE A 513 -0.50 -21.55 23.35
C PHE A 513 -0.73 -20.07 23.02
N ALA A 514 -0.72 -19.69 21.73
CA ALA A 514 -1.05 -18.33 21.29
C ALA A 514 -2.44 -17.88 21.79
N LEU A 515 -3.43 -18.77 21.74
CA LEU A 515 -4.78 -18.59 22.26
C LEU A 515 -4.85 -18.51 23.78
N ALA A 516 -3.93 -19.16 24.47
CA ALA A 516 -3.95 -19.27 25.92
C ALA A 516 -4.03 -17.88 26.55
N ARG A 517 -3.24 -16.91 26.05
CA ARG A 517 -3.20 -15.52 26.54
C ARG A 517 -4.56 -14.84 26.68
N LEU A 518 -5.53 -15.26 25.87
CA LEU A 518 -6.88 -14.69 25.79
C LEU A 518 -7.84 -15.31 26.81
N SER A 519 -7.47 -16.42 27.48
CA SER A 519 -8.31 -17.09 28.48
C SER A 519 -7.65 -17.16 29.86
N PRO A 520 -8.20 -16.47 30.88
CA PRO A 520 -7.70 -16.60 32.25
C PRO A 520 -7.71 -18.04 32.80
N SER A 521 -8.62 -18.89 32.30
CA SER A 521 -8.73 -20.29 32.72
C SER A 521 -7.57 -21.18 32.21
N ALA A 522 -6.78 -20.67 31.25
CA ALA A 522 -5.70 -21.43 30.64
C ALA A 522 -4.56 -21.77 31.58
N ARG A 523 -4.32 -20.92 32.60
CA ARG A 523 -3.19 -20.99 33.52
C ARG A 523 -2.87 -22.40 34.02
N LYS A 524 -3.87 -23.12 34.57
CA LYS A 524 -3.65 -24.47 35.13
C LYS A 524 -3.11 -25.44 34.06
N SER A 525 -3.71 -25.38 32.87
CA SER A 525 -3.35 -26.22 31.73
C SER A 525 -1.93 -25.94 31.24
N ILE A 526 -1.57 -24.65 31.16
CA ILE A 526 -0.23 -24.23 30.74
C ILE A 526 0.83 -24.64 31.79
N VAL A 527 0.56 -24.45 33.08
CA VAL A 527 1.47 -24.87 34.17
C VAL A 527 1.70 -26.39 34.15
N ASP A 528 0.64 -27.17 33.90
CA ASP A 528 0.75 -28.63 33.77
C ASP A 528 1.66 -29.01 32.59
N VAL A 529 1.53 -28.36 31.42
CA VAL A 529 2.43 -28.58 30.27
C VAL A 529 3.85 -28.17 30.62
N ALA A 530 4.06 -26.95 31.14
CA ALA A 530 5.38 -26.42 31.50
C ALA A 530 6.18 -27.37 32.41
N ARG A 531 5.50 -28.12 33.28
CA ARG A 531 6.13 -29.03 34.24
C ARG A 531 6.27 -30.47 33.76
N ARG A 532 5.42 -30.94 32.85
CA ARG A 532 5.24 -32.39 32.62
C ARG A 532 5.26 -32.85 31.17
N ASP A 533 5.14 -31.95 30.19
CA ASP A 533 5.14 -32.37 28.80
C ASP A 533 6.48 -33.02 28.43
N ALA A 534 6.43 -34.09 27.62
CA ALA A 534 7.62 -34.80 27.22
C ALA A 534 8.52 -33.96 26.30
N ASP A 535 7.94 -33.08 25.50
CA ASP A 535 8.67 -32.20 24.58
C ASP A 535 9.17 -30.94 25.31
N PRO A 536 10.50 -30.76 25.47
CA PRO A 536 11.05 -29.56 26.10
C PRO A 536 10.70 -28.26 25.38
N THR A 537 10.49 -28.30 24.06
CA THR A 537 10.05 -27.11 23.32
C THR A 537 8.63 -26.73 23.72
N MET A 538 7.73 -27.69 23.93
CA MET A 538 6.37 -27.40 24.43
C MET A 538 6.38 -26.89 25.87
N ARG A 539 7.28 -27.42 26.72
CA ARG A 539 7.48 -26.87 28.07
C ARG A 539 7.92 -25.40 28.01
N ALA A 540 8.87 -25.08 27.14
CA ALA A 540 9.34 -23.71 26.94
C ALA A 540 8.24 -22.78 26.37
N CYS A 541 7.45 -23.23 25.39
CA CYS A 541 6.30 -22.48 24.87
C CYS A 541 5.28 -22.17 25.97
N ALA A 542 4.99 -23.14 26.84
CA ALA A 542 4.09 -22.95 27.97
C ALA A 542 4.62 -21.92 28.98
N ILE A 543 5.92 -21.95 29.28
CA ILE A 543 6.55 -20.94 30.13
C ILE A 543 6.44 -19.55 29.51
N ASP A 544 6.79 -19.41 28.23
CA ASP A 544 6.69 -18.16 27.47
C ASP A 544 5.25 -17.61 27.51
N SER A 545 4.26 -18.49 27.33
CA SER A 545 2.84 -18.12 27.35
C SER A 545 2.34 -17.64 28.72
N LEU A 546 2.88 -18.20 29.81
CA LEU A 546 2.54 -17.71 31.16
C LEU A 546 3.01 -16.28 31.38
N THR A 547 4.10 -15.85 30.73
CA THR A 547 4.62 -14.48 30.90
C THR A 547 3.74 -13.41 30.29
N SER A 548 2.97 -13.77 29.27
CA SER A 548 2.00 -12.88 28.62
C SER A 548 0.65 -12.83 29.37
N HIS A 549 0.53 -13.52 30.50
CA HIS A 549 -0.73 -13.85 31.17
C HIS A 549 -0.89 -13.16 32.55
N GLY A 550 -1.18 -11.86 32.56
CA GLY A 550 -1.55 -11.10 33.78
C GLY A 550 -0.56 -11.24 34.96
N PRO A 551 -0.96 -10.94 36.21
CA PRO A 551 -0.15 -11.24 37.38
C PRO A 551 -0.22 -12.74 37.75
N TYR A 552 0.86 -13.48 37.55
CA TYR A 552 0.96 -14.92 37.86
C TYR A 552 1.83 -15.19 39.11
N ASP A 553 1.54 -16.31 39.78
CA ASP A 553 2.35 -16.79 40.90
C ASP A 553 3.56 -17.56 40.36
N LEU A 554 4.68 -16.87 40.34
CA LEU A 554 5.97 -17.40 39.90
C LEU A 554 6.47 -18.60 40.70
N ALA A 555 5.93 -18.87 41.89
CA ALA A 555 6.23 -20.09 42.63
C ALA A 555 5.91 -21.36 41.81
N GLU A 556 4.97 -21.25 40.87
CA GLU A 556 4.60 -22.36 39.98
C GLU A 556 5.72 -22.71 38.97
N LEU A 557 6.56 -21.75 38.60
CA LEU A 557 7.61 -21.89 37.60
C LEU A 557 8.98 -22.24 38.16
N VAL A 558 9.24 -21.97 39.45
CA VAL A 558 10.54 -22.26 40.11
C VAL A 558 11.03 -23.70 39.87
N PRO A 559 10.19 -24.76 39.92
CA PRO A 559 10.65 -26.12 39.62
C PRO A 559 11.26 -26.30 38.22
N CYS A 560 10.86 -25.48 37.24
CA CYS A 560 11.34 -25.55 35.86
C CYS A 560 12.77 -24.99 35.71
N LEU A 561 13.32 -24.28 36.72
CA LEU A 561 14.75 -23.94 36.76
C LEU A 561 15.63 -25.18 36.89
N GLY A 562 15.08 -26.28 37.41
CA GLY A 562 15.76 -27.58 37.51
C GLY A 562 15.54 -28.49 36.29
N ASP A 563 14.94 -28.00 35.19
CA ASP A 563 14.68 -28.82 34.01
C ASP A 563 15.99 -29.31 33.36
N ARG A 564 15.94 -30.51 32.77
CA ARG A 564 17.10 -31.10 32.08
C ARG A 564 17.47 -30.33 30.83
N ASP A 565 16.50 -29.75 30.13
CA ASP A 565 16.72 -29.04 28.88
C ASP A 565 17.10 -27.56 29.13
N PRO A 566 18.22 -27.06 28.57
CA PRO A 566 18.68 -25.69 28.77
C PRO A 566 17.70 -24.63 28.23
N LEU A 567 16.89 -24.92 27.22
CA LEU A 567 15.88 -23.99 26.70
C LEU A 567 14.82 -23.71 27.76
N VAL A 568 14.34 -24.77 28.43
CA VAL A 568 13.30 -24.66 29.47
C VAL A 568 13.82 -23.86 30.66
N ARG A 569 15.06 -24.13 31.09
CA ARG A 569 15.72 -23.35 32.16
C ARG A 569 15.87 -21.88 31.78
N ALA A 570 16.32 -21.59 30.55
CA ALA A 570 16.50 -20.23 30.06
C ALA A 570 15.17 -19.46 29.97
N ALA A 571 14.15 -20.06 29.37
CA ALA A 571 12.80 -19.48 29.29
C ALA A 571 12.23 -19.20 30.69
N THR A 572 12.39 -20.15 31.64
CA THR A 572 11.96 -19.99 33.03
C THR A 572 12.69 -18.83 33.72
N ALA A 573 14.01 -18.75 33.53
CA ALA A 573 14.81 -17.71 34.15
C ALA A 573 14.47 -16.31 33.60
N ILE A 574 14.28 -16.19 32.28
CA ILE A 574 13.84 -14.94 31.63
C ILE A 574 12.46 -14.53 32.18
N ALA A 575 11.51 -15.47 32.22
CA ALA A 575 10.16 -15.25 32.74
C ALA A 575 10.17 -14.71 34.18
N ILE A 576 10.88 -15.37 35.09
CA ILE A 576 10.96 -14.95 36.49
C ILE A 576 11.65 -13.59 36.61
N ALA A 577 12.75 -13.38 35.87
CA ALA A 577 13.54 -12.16 35.94
C ALA A 577 12.79 -10.92 35.44
N LEU A 578 12.07 -11.02 34.33
CA LEU A 578 11.28 -9.91 33.78
C LEU A 578 10.11 -9.54 34.69
N THR A 579 9.57 -10.51 35.43
CA THR A 579 8.39 -10.29 36.29
C THR A 579 8.74 -9.86 37.70
N LYS A 580 9.74 -10.46 38.36
CA LYS A 580 10.19 -10.03 39.69
C LYS A 580 11.07 -8.79 39.66
N GLY A 581 11.76 -8.56 38.55
CA GLY A 581 12.78 -7.52 38.44
C GLY A 581 13.75 -7.61 39.63
N PRO A 582 13.91 -6.55 40.45
CA PRO A 582 14.84 -6.56 41.59
C PRO A 582 14.63 -7.65 42.65
N GLU A 583 13.42 -8.22 42.76
CA GLU A 583 13.11 -9.28 43.74
C GLU A 583 13.51 -10.68 43.26
N THR A 584 14.19 -10.77 42.11
CA THR A 584 14.58 -12.05 41.50
C THR A 584 15.59 -12.82 42.36
N PRO A 585 15.33 -14.11 42.68
CA PRO A 585 16.26 -14.95 43.43
C PRO A 585 17.63 -15.12 42.75
N ARG A 586 18.68 -15.32 43.54
CA ARG A 586 20.06 -15.51 43.02
C ARG A 586 20.19 -16.72 42.08
N GLU A 587 19.46 -17.80 42.34
CA GLU A 587 19.45 -19.01 41.50
C GLU A 587 18.96 -18.75 40.07
N VAL A 588 18.03 -17.80 39.89
CA VAL A 588 17.57 -17.37 38.56
C VAL A 588 18.69 -16.65 37.82
N VAL A 589 19.43 -15.78 38.51
CA VAL A 589 20.58 -15.08 37.91
C VAL A 589 21.71 -16.04 37.55
N ALA A 590 21.93 -17.10 38.32
CA ALA A 590 22.85 -18.17 37.97
C ALA A 590 22.41 -18.88 36.67
N THR A 591 21.10 -19.17 36.54
CA THR A 591 20.53 -19.78 35.34
C THR A 591 20.63 -18.85 34.12
N LEU A 592 20.40 -17.54 34.27
CA LEU A 592 20.64 -16.55 33.22
C LEU A 592 22.11 -16.55 32.77
N ARG A 593 23.06 -16.68 33.71
CA ARG A 593 24.49 -16.79 33.38
C ARG A 593 24.76 -18.00 32.51
N GLU A 594 24.25 -19.17 32.89
CA GLU A 594 24.41 -20.40 32.10
C GLU A 594 23.85 -20.21 30.69
N ALA A 595 22.65 -19.64 30.58
CA ALA A 595 22.01 -19.38 29.29
C ALA A 595 22.80 -18.41 28.41
N VAL A 596 23.41 -17.35 28.98
CA VAL A 596 24.28 -16.44 28.22
C VAL A 596 25.51 -17.16 27.66
N HIS A 597 26.11 -18.11 28.39
CA HIS A 597 27.28 -18.84 27.88
C HIS A 597 26.89 -19.97 26.90
N GLY A 598 25.71 -20.56 27.08
CA GLY A 598 25.18 -21.66 26.28
C GLY A 598 24.21 -21.26 25.17
N TYR A 599 24.05 -19.96 24.88
CA TYR A 599 22.94 -19.45 24.05
C TYR A 599 22.85 -20.10 22.66
N LYS A 600 23.99 -20.48 22.07
CA LYS A 600 24.06 -21.10 20.74
C LYS A 600 23.30 -22.42 20.65
N GLU A 601 23.20 -23.16 21.75
CA GLU A 601 22.45 -24.43 21.83
C GLU A 601 20.94 -24.21 21.78
N ILE A 602 20.47 -23.06 22.28
CA ILE A 602 19.04 -22.78 22.47
C ILE A 602 18.48 -21.74 21.47
N ALA A 603 19.33 -20.94 20.81
CA ALA A 603 18.90 -19.80 20.01
C ALA A 603 17.88 -20.14 18.91
N ALA A 604 18.14 -21.19 18.12
CA ALA A 604 17.23 -21.60 17.04
C ALA A 604 15.86 -22.04 17.58
N ARG A 605 15.85 -22.83 18.67
CA ARG A 605 14.60 -23.31 19.29
C ARG A 605 13.87 -22.21 20.06
N PHE A 606 14.60 -21.25 20.62
CA PHE A 606 14.02 -20.09 21.28
C PHE A 606 13.27 -19.19 20.28
N ALA A 607 13.79 -19.05 19.05
CA ALA A 607 13.11 -18.30 17.99
C ALA A 607 11.80 -18.96 17.50
N GLU A 608 11.53 -20.21 17.88
CA GLU A 608 10.26 -20.90 17.58
C GLU A 608 9.20 -20.72 18.69
N LEU A 609 9.50 -20.00 19.76
CA LEU A 609 8.54 -19.76 20.84
C LEU A 609 7.43 -18.79 20.38
N PRO A 610 6.19 -18.94 20.87
CA PRO A 610 5.03 -18.25 20.29
C PRO A 610 5.06 -16.72 20.39
N TYR A 611 5.75 -16.17 21.39
CA TYR A 611 5.74 -14.73 21.68
C TYR A 611 7.13 -14.08 21.62
N THR A 612 8.07 -14.73 20.95
CA THR A 612 9.43 -14.21 20.81
C THR A 612 9.67 -13.65 19.42
N ASP A 613 9.93 -12.34 19.32
CA ASP A 613 10.17 -11.62 18.07
C ASP A 613 11.65 -11.28 17.87
N GLY A 614 12.55 -11.98 18.56
CA GLY A 614 13.97 -11.69 18.52
C GLY A 614 14.85 -12.76 19.13
N HIS A 615 16.16 -12.56 19.01
CA HIS A 615 17.19 -13.49 19.45
C HIS A 615 17.20 -13.63 20.98
N VAL A 616 17.43 -14.85 21.48
CA VAL A 616 17.43 -15.18 22.93
C VAL A 616 18.33 -14.25 23.77
N LEU A 617 19.47 -13.84 23.23
CA LEU A 617 20.38 -12.93 23.93
C LEU A 617 19.76 -11.55 24.23
N ALA A 618 18.87 -11.06 23.37
CA ALA A 618 18.16 -9.81 23.62
C ALA A 618 17.25 -9.92 24.85
N TYR A 619 16.57 -11.06 25.00
CA TYR A 619 15.73 -11.36 26.16
C TYR A 619 16.55 -11.62 27.42
N LEU A 620 17.72 -12.27 27.31
CA LEU A 620 18.65 -12.45 28.43
C LEU A 620 19.21 -11.11 28.93
N ALA A 621 19.57 -10.21 28.02
CA ALA A 621 20.00 -8.86 28.36
C ALA A 621 18.87 -8.05 29.02
N LEU A 622 17.65 -8.15 28.50
CA LEU A 622 16.46 -7.52 29.07
C LEU A 622 16.17 -8.04 30.48
N ALA A 623 16.22 -9.36 30.67
CA ALA A 623 16.06 -10.02 31.96
C ALA A 623 17.12 -9.55 32.97
N ALA A 624 18.40 -9.57 32.60
CA ALA A 624 19.47 -9.05 33.46
C ALA A 624 19.23 -7.57 33.84
N GLY A 625 18.85 -6.75 32.86
CA GLY A 625 18.51 -5.35 33.01
C GLY A 625 17.26 -5.07 33.86
N ALA A 626 16.31 -6.01 33.95
CA ALA A 626 15.18 -5.93 34.88
C ALA A 626 15.61 -6.23 36.33
N VAL A 627 16.46 -7.25 36.52
CA VAL A 627 16.94 -7.72 37.83
C VAL A 627 17.87 -6.71 38.51
N ARG A 628 18.90 -6.24 37.82
CA ARG A 628 19.84 -5.19 38.27
C ARG A 628 20.60 -5.46 39.58
N SER A 629 20.48 -6.65 40.17
CA SER A 629 21.24 -7.08 41.34
C SER A 629 22.75 -7.09 41.03
N ALA A 630 23.60 -7.12 42.06
CA ALA A 630 25.06 -7.21 41.86
C ALA A 630 25.45 -8.44 41.01
N ASP A 631 24.77 -9.56 41.22
CA ASP A 631 24.97 -10.79 40.46
C ASP A 631 24.53 -10.60 38.99
N ALA A 632 23.42 -9.92 38.73
CA ALA A 632 22.98 -9.63 37.36
C ALA A 632 23.93 -8.67 36.64
N ARG A 633 24.44 -7.64 37.34
CA ARG A 633 25.44 -6.70 36.79
C ARG A 633 26.74 -7.38 36.38
N SER A 634 27.10 -8.50 37.01
CA SER A 634 28.28 -9.28 36.60
C SER A 634 28.12 -9.98 35.23
N LEU A 635 26.89 -10.05 34.68
CA LEU A 635 26.64 -10.56 33.33
C LEU A 635 27.03 -9.55 32.23
N ALA A 636 27.22 -8.27 32.59
CA ALA A 636 27.49 -7.19 31.64
C ALA A 636 28.68 -7.50 30.71
N GLN A 637 29.72 -8.17 31.20
CA GLN A 637 30.87 -8.56 30.38
C GLN A 637 30.45 -9.42 29.18
N ALA A 638 29.89 -10.59 29.49
CA ALA A 638 29.51 -11.57 28.48
C ALA A 638 28.44 -10.97 27.55
N LEU A 639 27.54 -10.15 28.07
CA LEU A 639 26.52 -9.49 27.25
C LEU A 639 27.10 -8.41 26.32
N CYS A 640 28.18 -7.70 26.69
CA CYS A 640 28.78 -6.70 25.79
C CYS A 640 29.48 -7.35 24.59
N GLU A 641 29.96 -8.59 24.74
CA GLU A 641 30.68 -9.32 23.69
C GLU A 641 29.77 -9.76 22.53
N HIS A 642 28.45 -9.84 22.75
CA HIS A 642 27.50 -10.46 21.81
C HIS A 642 26.44 -9.50 21.22
N LEU A 643 26.52 -8.19 21.44
CA LEU A 643 25.52 -7.25 20.91
C LEU A 643 25.46 -7.26 19.37
N ASP A 644 26.59 -7.42 18.70
CA ASP A 644 26.64 -7.49 17.23
C ASP A 644 26.46 -8.91 16.67
N ASP A 645 26.27 -9.92 17.53
CA ASP A 645 25.95 -11.30 17.12
C ASP A 645 24.46 -11.48 16.79
N VAL A 646 23.61 -10.50 17.13
CA VAL A 646 22.16 -10.53 16.87
C VAL A 646 21.78 -9.62 15.69
N ASP A 647 20.62 -9.85 15.10
CA ASP A 647 20.08 -8.94 14.08
C ASP A 647 19.70 -7.57 14.69
N GLY A 648 19.63 -6.51 13.88
CA GLY A 648 19.39 -5.17 14.41
C GLY A 648 18.04 -4.95 15.07
N ARG A 649 16.98 -5.73 14.75
CA ARG A 649 15.72 -5.62 15.52
C ARG A 649 15.94 -6.14 16.95
N SER A 650 16.59 -7.30 17.07
CA SER A 650 17.00 -7.86 18.36
C SER A 650 17.96 -6.95 19.12
N ALA A 651 18.89 -6.27 18.42
CA ALA A 651 19.88 -5.37 19.03
C ALA A 651 19.23 -4.19 19.77
N VAL A 652 18.08 -3.69 19.32
CA VAL A 652 17.33 -2.64 20.01
C VAL A 652 16.82 -3.13 21.37
N THR A 653 16.20 -4.30 21.43
CA THR A 653 15.72 -4.91 22.68
C THR A 653 16.89 -5.27 23.60
N TYR A 654 17.97 -5.79 23.04
CA TYR A 654 19.22 -6.06 23.75
C TYR A 654 19.77 -4.80 24.42
N ALA A 655 19.86 -3.71 23.67
CA ALA A 655 20.35 -2.43 24.16
C ALA A 655 19.48 -1.87 25.29
N ARG A 656 18.15 -2.01 25.23
CA ARG A 656 17.25 -1.64 26.34
C ARG A 656 17.65 -2.35 27.64
N GLY A 657 17.93 -3.65 27.55
CA GLY A 657 18.41 -4.46 28.66
C GLY A 657 19.76 -3.99 29.21
N LEU A 658 20.73 -3.75 28.33
CA LEU A 658 22.07 -3.27 28.71
C LEU A 658 22.03 -1.89 29.38
N VAL A 659 21.26 -0.93 28.84
CA VAL A 659 21.14 0.41 29.45
C VAL A 659 20.46 0.33 30.81
N ALA A 660 19.40 -0.48 30.95
CA ALA A 660 18.75 -0.71 32.24
C ALA A 660 19.69 -1.37 33.26
N LEU A 661 20.53 -2.31 32.81
CA LEU A 661 21.57 -2.95 33.63
C LEU A 661 22.64 -1.95 34.08
N ALA A 662 23.02 -1.01 33.20
CA ALA A 662 24.02 0.01 33.44
C ALA A 662 23.54 1.11 34.39
N LEU A 663 22.35 1.66 34.13
CA LEU A 663 21.86 2.90 34.73
C LEU A 663 20.78 2.71 35.79
N GLY A 664 20.22 1.51 35.92
CA GLY A 664 19.26 1.19 36.97
C GLY A 664 17.92 1.91 36.81
N LYS A 665 17.69 2.99 37.57
CA LYS A 665 16.53 3.90 37.41
C LYS A 665 16.96 5.28 36.86
N GLY A 666 18.22 5.44 36.46
CA GLY A 666 18.84 6.73 36.14
C GLY A 666 19.44 7.42 37.37
N GLU A 667 19.40 6.78 38.53
CA GLU A 667 19.94 7.27 39.79
C GLU A 667 21.25 6.54 40.14
N ARG A 668 22.15 7.24 40.84
CA ARG A 668 23.37 6.64 41.35
C ARG A 668 23.08 5.65 42.50
N PRO A 669 23.87 4.57 42.68
CA PRO A 669 25.07 4.27 41.91
C PRO A 669 24.83 3.49 40.61
N PHE A 670 25.53 3.88 39.55
CA PHE A 670 25.53 3.14 38.29
C PHE A 670 26.30 1.82 38.41
N ALA A 671 26.11 0.90 37.48
CA ALA A 671 26.89 -0.34 37.44
C ALA A 671 28.37 -0.03 37.17
N LYS A 672 29.32 -0.72 37.82
CA LYS A 672 30.76 -0.48 37.67
C LYS A 672 31.26 -0.42 36.22
N ARG A 673 30.59 -1.11 35.29
CA ARG A 673 30.92 -1.20 33.86
C ARG A 673 30.01 -0.34 32.96
N PHE A 674 29.31 0.66 33.50
CA PHE A 674 28.36 1.46 32.72
C PHE A 674 29.02 2.16 31.52
N VAL A 675 30.28 2.62 31.67
CA VAL A 675 31.04 3.25 30.57
C VAL A 675 31.29 2.26 29.43
N GLU A 676 31.67 1.03 29.75
CA GLU A 676 31.90 -0.03 28.76
C GLU A 676 30.62 -0.43 28.04
N ILE A 677 29.48 -0.48 28.76
CA ILE A 677 28.18 -0.72 28.13
C ILE A 677 27.85 0.39 27.13
N LEU A 678 28.03 1.66 27.51
CA LEU A 678 27.80 2.80 26.61
C LEU A 678 28.77 2.78 25.42
N HIS A 679 30.02 2.41 25.64
CA HIS A 679 31.01 2.22 24.58
C HIS A 679 30.55 1.14 23.59
N THR A 680 30.08 -0.01 24.10
CA THR A 680 29.58 -1.12 23.28
C THR A 680 28.40 -0.67 22.41
N LEU A 681 27.44 0.06 22.97
CA LEU A 681 26.33 0.64 22.20
C LEU A 681 26.81 1.64 21.14
N ALA A 682 27.78 2.49 21.49
CA ALA A 682 28.33 3.48 20.56
C ALA A 682 29.08 2.83 19.38
N ALA A 683 29.73 1.68 19.62
CA ALA A 683 30.52 0.96 18.64
C ALA A 683 29.72 -0.04 17.78
N SER A 684 28.57 -0.52 18.27
CA SER A 684 27.76 -1.55 17.60
C SER A 684 27.29 -1.12 16.22
N ARG A 685 27.31 -2.02 15.24
CA ARG A 685 26.67 -1.79 13.93
C ARG A 685 25.20 -2.16 13.95
N GLN A 686 24.84 -3.24 14.66
CA GLN A 686 23.48 -3.77 14.68
C GLN A 686 22.53 -2.84 15.42
N PHE A 687 22.96 -2.24 16.54
CA PHE A 687 22.16 -1.29 17.30
C PHE A 687 21.81 -0.03 16.49
N TRP A 688 22.74 0.44 15.64
CA TRP A 688 22.54 1.62 14.78
C TRP A 688 22.01 1.29 13.38
N MET A 689 21.60 0.04 13.11
CA MET A 689 21.03 -0.31 11.80
C MET A 689 19.69 0.42 11.54
N PHE A 690 18.88 0.61 12.58
CA PHE A 690 17.63 1.39 12.53
C PHE A 690 17.74 2.60 13.45
N ASP A 691 18.27 3.71 12.91
CA ASP A 691 18.58 4.94 13.66
C ASP A 691 17.43 5.48 14.51
N VAL A 692 16.17 5.32 14.07
CA VAL A 692 14.99 5.80 14.80
C VAL A 692 14.79 5.04 16.10
N ASP A 693 14.91 3.71 16.08
CA ASP A 693 14.72 2.86 17.25
C ASP A 693 15.85 3.05 18.28
N ALA A 694 17.09 3.20 17.81
CA ALA A 694 18.24 3.50 18.65
C ALA A 694 18.06 4.82 19.41
N ARG A 695 17.55 5.86 18.72
CA ARG A 695 17.25 7.17 19.31
C ARG A 695 16.23 7.03 20.44
N GLU A 696 15.15 6.30 20.23
CA GLU A 696 14.12 6.11 21.26
C GLU A 696 14.65 5.41 22.51
N VAL A 697 15.50 4.39 22.34
CA VAL A 697 16.13 3.69 23.47
C VAL A 697 16.96 4.66 24.31
N LEU A 698 17.81 5.46 23.66
CA LEU A 698 18.71 6.40 24.36
C LEU A 698 17.95 7.59 24.96
N GLU A 699 16.94 8.11 24.27
CA GLU A 699 16.13 9.24 24.73
C GLU A 699 15.38 8.96 26.04
N ARG A 700 14.89 7.73 26.25
CA ARG A 700 14.24 7.31 27.50
C ARG A 700 15.15 7.49 28.72
N TRP A 701 16.46 7.48 28.51
CA TRP A 701 17.48 7.66 29.55
C TRP A 701 18.20 9.00 29.45
N ASN A 702 17.69 9.95 28.66
CA ASN A 702 18.33 11.26 28.45
C ASN A 702 19.79 11.15 27.96
N LEU A 703 20.08 10.11 27.17
CA LEU A 703 21.37 9.91 26.50
C LEU A 703 21.36 10.55 25.10
N PRO A 704 22.55 10.83 24.52
CA PRO A 704 22.65 11.41 23.17
C PRO A 704 21.96 10.56 22.11
N ARG A 705 21.30 11.22 21.15
CA ARG A 705 20.44 10.56 20.14
C ARG A 705 21.20 10.08 18.91
N SER A 706 22.41 10.57 18.67
CA SER A 706 23.23 10.16 17.52
C SER A 706 24.44 9.33 17.94
N GLN A 707 24.88 8.45 17.05
CA GLN A 707 26.06 7.62 17.28
C GLN A 707 27.31 8.46 17.55
N ALA A 708 27.48 9.56 16.81
CA ALA A 708 28.62 10.46 16.96
C ALA A 708 28.64 11.14 18.35
N GLU A 709 27.49 11.61 18.82
CA GLU A 709 27.38 12.24 20.14
C GLU A 709 27.51 11.21 21.27
N LEU A 710 27.01 9.99 21.10
CA LEU A 710 27.19 8.92 22.07
C LEU A 710 28.67 8.53 22.18
N LYS A 711 29.40 8.40 21.06
CA LYS A 711 30.86 8.19 21.04
C LYS A 711 31.60 9.32 21.76
N LYS A 712 31.18 10.58 21.55
CA LYS A 712 31.76 11.73 22.24
C LYS A 712 31.52 11.66 23.75
N LEU A 713 30.30 11.34 24.18
CA LEU A 713 29.97 11.14 25.60
C LEU A 713 30.84 10.04 26.22
N VAL A 714 31.00 8.90 25.54
CA VAL A 714 31.85 7.80 26.01
C VAL A 714 33.29 8.28 26.22
N GLY A 715 33.87 9.00 25.25
CA GLY A 715 35.21 9.57 25.38
C GLY A 715 35.34 10.55 26.56
N ASP A 716 34.31 11.40 26.78
CA ASP A 716 34.27 12.30 27.93
C ASP A 716 34.24 11.53 29.27
N LEU A 717 33.53 10.40 29.32
CA LEU A 717 33.41 9.56 30.51
C LEU A 717 34.69 8.77 30.79
N GLU A 718 35.34 8.23 29.76
CA GLU A 718 36.63 7.53 29.90
C GLU A 718 37.76 8.45 30.39
N ALA A 719 37.71 9.72 30.02
CA ALA A 719 38.68 10.73 30.45
C ALA A 719 38.36 11.36 31.83
N ALA A 720 37.17 11.12 32.39
CA ALA A 720 36.74 11.73 33.64
C ALA A 720 37.40 11.06 34.85
N SER A 721 37.83 11.86 35.83
CA SER A 721 38.31 11.35 37.12
C SER A 721 37.20 10.72 37.96
N ASP A 722 35.96 11.14 37.74
CA ASP A 722 34.74 10.53 38.28
C ASP A 722 33.69 10.43 37.14
N PRO A 723 33.72 9.32 36.37
CA PRO A 723 32.78 9.10 35.27
C PRO A 723 31.32 9.09 35.74
N GLU A 724 31.06 8.61 36.95
CA GLU A 724 29.72 8.54 37.52
C GLU A 724 29.20 9.95 37.86
N ALA A 725 30.10 10.82 38.37
CA ALA A 725 29.89 12.25 38.51
C ALA A 725 29.39 12.87 37.21
N THR A 726 30.19 12.70 36.17
CA THR A 726 30.01 13.29 34.85
C THR A 726 28.71 12.84 34.18
N LEU A 727 28.41 11.53 34.19
CA LEU A 727 27.19 11.02 33.53
C LEU A 727 25.93 11.53 34.23
N HIS A 728 25.83 11.40 35.55
CA HIS A 728 24.64 11.86 36.28
C HIS A 728 24.41 13.37 36.16
N GLY A 729 25.48 14.18 36.04
CA GLY A 729 25.35 15.62 35.75
C GLY A 729 24.66 15.92 34.41
N ARG A 730 24.70 14.97 33.45
CA ARG A 730 24.05 15.06 32.14
C ARG A 730 22.64 14.46 32.11
N LEU A 731 22.34 13.45 32.94
CA LEU A 731 21.05 12.75 32.98
C LEU A 731 19.86 13.56 33.55
N ARG A 732 19.97 14.88 33.79
CA ARG A 732 19.02 15.71 34.59
C ARG A 732 17.54 15.32 34.41
N PRO A 733 16.75 15.26 35.50
CA PRO A 733 15.36 14.82 35.46
C PRO A 733 14.48 15.79 34.66
N LYS A 734 13.43 15.27 34.01
CA LYS A 734 12.29 16.11 33.58
C LYS A 734 11.72 16.76 34.85
N VAL A 735 11.71 18.09 34.88
CA VAL A 735 10.87 18.86 35.82
C VAL A 735 9.41 18.63 35.48
#